data_AF-A0A7X8LRH9-F1
#
_entry.id   AF-A0A7X8LRH9-F1
#
_cell.length_a   1.000
_cell.length_b   1.000
_cell.length_c   1.000
_cell.angle_alpha   90.00
_cell.angle_beta   90.00
_cell.angle_gamma   90.00
#
_symmetry.space_group_name_H-M   'P 1'
#
loop_
_entity.id
_entity.type
_entity.pdbx_description
1 polymer ?
#
loop_
_entity_poly.entity_id
_entity_poly.type
_entity_poly.pdbx_seq_one_letter_code
_entity_poly.pdbx_strand_id
1 'polypeptide(L)'
;MKSGIKTSFWRGLLFTALLSAALVPARAAEQVLPPDIAYGELFSRVQLSGLFKDSKTFPDARPLKSPAEVMAAYEQEKSVPGFSLEKFVSESFILPPSSRAEVAASTATSARERVSSLWRLLERPADASAGGGSLLALPHPYVVPGGRFREIYYWDSYFTSLGLAQDGQTRLMTGLADNFAYLISTYGHIPNGNRTYYLSRSQPPYFTLLVKLLVKARDDPSLLAAYVPAIEKEYAYWMDGAEKLKKNGQAFRRAVKYGGALLNRYWDDNDTPRPEAYAEDIATAKGGKRQPRDIYRDIRAAAESGMDFSSRWFADGKTLSTAKTTSLLPVDLNCLLYDMEMTLHDYYKVRDAAKSAFYLRRAESRKKAVNGLMYDKEQSFYTDFDFVSGKRTGKLTLAGMAPFFLQLAPVERAAPAAMVLREHFLKSGGFATTLVHTGQQWDAPNGWAPLQWIAVRGLLNYGQDGLAFEAARRWTALNEKVFLKTGKMMEKYNVEDTGLEAGGGEYPGQDGFGWTNGVYLAMKALPGVRDTAKEHDMGFVEHDGCKLYYQTCGSGSPLVLLHGLGADGASWLPVLEPLSKRFTLIVPDNRFSGRSECPGTPKELSIKGMAADVKAVLDALGVKKAHIAGHSMGGYVAQEFALAYPGMVDALVLEDTAASTSPRNKALFSLWARRLLRDGYSAEFWEELFPWLLSSRMYQERPQFPPMAMKAAMEYPYLSSPANFARLVGIMEKHDTASRLKDIKARTMVLSGELDILITPPESGAMCDGIKGAGWLFAPGAGHTVHLEMPEFFAGAVSDFLSRE
;
A
#
# COMPACT_ATOMS: atom_id res chain seq x y z
N MET A 1 -18.09 31.23 -56.83
CA MET A 1 -18.80 30.81 -58.06
C MET A 1 -18.85 29.29 -58.04
N LYS A 2 -20.06 28.71 -57.88
CA LYS A 2 -20.72 27.77 -58.82
C LYS A 2 -19.83 26.58 -59.20
N SER A 3 -20.16 25.31 -59.00
CA SER A 3 -21.43 24.58 -58.79
C SER A 3 -21.03 23.12 -58.48
N GLY A 4 -21.70 22.37 -57.59
CA GLY A 4 -22.99 21.72 -57.88
C GLY A 4 -22.74 20.36 -58.56
N ILE A 5 -22.75 19.22 -57.86
CA ILE A 5 -23.91 18.44 -57.38
C ILE A 5 -24.29 17.29 -58.37
N LYS A 6 -24.53 16.10 -57.76
CA LYS A 6 -25.33 14.92 -58.21
C LYS A 6 -24.71 13.92 -59.19
N THR A 7 -24.87 12.60 -59.09
CA THR A 7 -25.35 11.61 -58.08
C THR A 7 -25.39 10.25 -58.81
N SER A 8 -24.86 9.20 -58.18
CA SER A 8 -25.47 7.85 -58.06
C SER A 8 -25.55 6.99 -59.34
N PHE A 9 -25.53 5.64 -59.34
CA PHE A 9 -25.61 4.62 -58.31
C PHE A 9 -25.38 3.25 -59.03
N TRP A 10 -24.92 2.23 -58.27
CA TRP A 10 -24.97 0.77 -58.48
C TRP A 10 -23.89 -0.04 -59.23
N ARG A 11 -23.59 -1.18 -58.56
CA ARG A 11 -22.81 -2.39 -58.91
C ARG A 11 -21.29 -2.21 -58.80
N GLY A 12 -20.51 -3.10 -58.18
CA GLY A 12 -20.69 -4.43 -57.63
C GLY A 12 -19.30 -4.95 -57.23
N LEU A 13 -19.26 -5.89 -56.29
CA LEU A 13 -18.05 -6.50 -55.70
C LEU A 13 -17.01 -6.99 -56.71
N LEU A 14 -15.72 -6.85 -56.36
CA LEU A 14 -14.72 -7.94 -56.23
C LEU A 14 -13.32 -7.33 -56.01
N PHE A 15 -12.66 -7.62 -54.89
CA PHE A 15 -11.35 -8.30 -54.84
C PHE A 15 -10.85 -8.44 -53.38
N THR A 16 -10.92 -9.69 -52.93
CA THR A 16 -10.06 -10.43 -51.98
C THR A 16 -8.97 -9.69 -51.18
N ALA A 17 -9.02 -9.84 -49.86
CA ALA A 17 -7.82 -10.00 -49.03
C ALA A 17 -8.07 -11.17 -48.05
N LEU A 18 -7.29 -12.24 -48.25
CA LEU A 18 -7.22 -13.42 -47.40
C LEU A 18 -6.65 -13.05 -46.03
N LEU A 19 -7.44 -13.26 -44.98
CA LEU A 19 -6.96 -13.47 -43.62
C LEU A 19 -7.61 -14.76 -43.13
N SER A 20 -6.80 -15.81 -43.08
CA SER A 20 -7.16 -17.14 -42.60
C SER A 20 -7.55 -17.08 -41.12
N ALA A 21 -8.85 -16.94 -40.85
CA ALA A 21 -9.42 -17.33 -39.58
C ALA A 21 -9.42 -18.86 -39.52
N ALA A 22 -8.59 -19.43 -38.66
CA ALA A 22 -8.71 -20.83 -38.29
C ALA A 22 -10.07 -21.02 -37.58
N LEU A 23 -11.07 -21.50 -38.32
CA LEU A 23 -12.30 -22.03 -37.73
C LEU A 23 -11.94 -23.31 -36.96
N VAL A 24 -11.81 -23.19 -35.65
CA VAL A 24 -11.92 -24.33 -34.75
C VAL A 24 -13.39 -24.76 -34.75
N PRO A 25 -13.74 -26.02 -35.05
CA PRO A 25 -15.12 -26.46 -35.04
C PRO A 25 -15.66 -26.37 -33.62
N ALA A 26 -16.86 -25.81 -33.46
CA ALA A 26 -17.60 -25.81 -32.20
C ALA A 26 -17.90 -27.27 -31.81
N ARG A 27 -17.01 -27.86 -31.00
CA ARG A 27 -17.31 -29.07 -30.23
C ARG A 27 -18.47 -28.69 -29.31
N ALA A 28 -19.56 -29.46 -29.33
CA ALA A 28 -20.61 -29.34 -28.32
C ALA A 28 -19.92 -29.37 -26.95
N ALA A 29 -20.02 -28.27 -26.20
CA ALA A 29 -19.36 -28.15 -24.91
C ALA A 29 -19.92 -29.26 -24.01
N GLU A 30 -19.08 -30.23 -23.67
CA GLU A 30 -19.37 -31.23 -22.64
C GLU A 30 -19.81 -30.45 -21.39
N GLN A 31 -21.01 -30.75 -20.88
CA GLN A 31 -21.60 -29.94 -19.82
C GLN A 31 -20.72 -30.06 -18.57
N VAL A 32 -20.02 -28.98 -18.24
CA VAL A 32 -19.09 -28.95 -17.11
C VAL A 32 -19.90 -28.90 -15.82
N LEU A 33 -20.05 -30.05 -15.15
CA LEU A 33 -20.82 -30.17 -13.91
C LEU A 33 -19.98 -29.82 -12.67
N PRO A 34 -20.55 -29.11 -11.67
CA PRO A 34 -19.89 -28.92 -10.39
C PRO A 34 -19.84 -30.23 -9.58
N PRO A 35 -18.90 -30.39 -8.64
CA PRO A 35 -18.63 -31.68 -7.99
C PRO A 35 -19.81 -32.24 -7.18
N ASP A 36 -20.64 -31.38 -6.60
CA ASP A 36 -21.85 -31.76 -5.87
C ASP A 36 -22.90 -32.41 -6.78
N ILE A 37 -22.97 -31.99 -8.04
CA ILE A 37 -23.84 -32.59 -9.05
C ILE A 37 -23.17 -33.82 -9.68
N ALA A 38 -21.87 -33.74 -9.98
CA ALA A 38 -21.13 -34.82 -10.63
C ALA A 38 -21.04 -36.09 -9.76
N TYR A 39 -20.93 -35.95 -8.44
CA TYR A 39 -20.75 -37.09 -7.53
C TYR A 39 -21.88 -37.28 -6.50
N GLY A 40 -22.93 -36.45 -6.54
CA GLY A 40 -24.17 -36.63 -5.78
C GLY A 40 -23.98 -37.10 -4.32
N GLU A 41 -24.46 -38.32 -4.01
CA GLU A 41 -24.37 -38.90 -2.66
C GLU A 41 -22.92 -39.01 -2.17
N LEU A 42 -21.99 -39.49 -3.02
CA LEU A 42 -20.57 -39.59 -2.67
C LEU A 42 -20.02 -38.25 -2.20
N PHE A 43 -20.33 -37.16 -2.92
CA PHE A 43 -19.90 -35.82 -2.55
C PHE A 43 -20.38 -35.44 -1.15
N SER A 44 -21.69 -35.53 -0.92
CA SER A 44 -22.27 -35.17 0.38
C SER A 44 -21.72 -36.01 1.53
N ARG A 45 -21.49 -37.32 1.33
CA ARG A 45 -20.90 -38.19 2.36
C ARG A 45 -19.46 -37.80 2.66
N VAL A 46 -18.64 -37.51 1.65
CA VAL A 46 -17.26 -37.08 1.89
C VAL A 46 -17.23 -35.78 2.67
N GLN A 47 -18.00 -34.78 2.25
CA GLN A 47 -18.03 -33.47 2.93
C GLN A 47 -18.54 -33.55 4.37
N LEU A 48 -19.52 -34.42 4.65
CA LEU A 48 -20.12 -34.55 5.98
C LEU A 48 -19.41 -35.56 6.89
N SER A 49 -18.44 -36.32 6.37
CA SER A 49 -17.72 -37.34 7.15
C SER A 49 -16.63 -36.77 8.06
N GLY A 50 -16.18 -35.54 7.82
CA GLY A 50 -15.00 -34.97 8.49
C GLY A 50 -13.67 -35.55 7.98
N LEU A 51 -13.67 -36.26 6.85
CA LEU A 51 -12.47 -36.87 6.25
C LEU A 51 -11.37 -35.83 5.96
N PHE A 52 -11.76 -34.62 5.55
CA PHE A 52 -10.84 -33.51 5.32
C PHE A 52 -11.16 -32.36 6.25
N LYS A 53 -10.12 -31.72 6.80
CA LYS A 53 -10.27 -30.55 7.67
C LYS A 53 -10.77 -29.30 6.94
N ASP A 54 -10.41 -29.16 5.66
CA ASP A 54 -10.87 -28.06 4.80
C ASP A 54 -11.85 -28.62 3.75
N SER A 55 -13.09 -28.14 3.79
CA SER A 55 -14.18 -28.50 2.87
C SER A 55 -13.85 -28.23 1.39
N LYS A 56 -12.87 -27.39 1.07
CA LYS A 56 -12.42 -27.16 -0.31
C LYS A 56 -11.54 -28.28 -0.86
N THR A 57 -10.99 -29.15 -0.01
CA THR A 57 -10.06 -30.22 -0.41
C THR A 57 -10.68 -31.18 -1.43
N PHE A 58 -11.89 -31.68 -1.16
CA PHE A 58 -12.54 -32.67 -2.03
C PHE A 58 -13.12 -32.07 -3.32
N PRO A 59 -13.78 -30.89 -3.32
CA PRO A 59 -14.16 -30.19 -4.54
C PRO A 59 -12.98 -29.89 -5.48
N ASP A 60 -11.77 -29.73 -4.96
CA ASP A 60 -10.54 -29.52 -5.73
C ASP A 60 -9.89 -30.80 -6.24
N ALA A 61 -10.35 -31.97 -5.76
CA ALA A 61 -9.77 -33.25 -6.12
C ALA A 61 -10.02 -33.59 -7.60
N ARG A 62 -9.03 -34.22 -8.23
CA ARG A 62 -9.10 -34.64 -9.62
C ARG A 62 -9.46 -36.13 -9.68
N PRO A 63 -10.54 -36.54 -10.34
CA PRO A 63 -10.88 -37.95 -10.45
C PRO A 63 -9.87 -38.69 -11.35
N LEU A 64 -9.62 -39.95 -11.05
CA LEU A 64 -8.78 -40.84 -11.85
C LEU A 64 -9.52 -41.46 -13.05
N LYS A 65 -10.85 -41.45 -13.01
CA LYS A 65 -11.77 -41.94 -14.06
C LYS A 65 -12.85 -40.90 -14.34
N SER A 66 -13.70 -41.11 -15.34
CA SER A 66 -14.84 -40.21 -15.56
C SER A 66 -15.81 -40.19 -14.36
N PRO A 67 -16.54 -39.10 -14.11
CA PRO A 67 -17.51 -39.05 -13.00
C PRO A 67 -18.52 -40.21 -13.02
N ALA A 68 -18.98 -40.63 -14.21
CA ALA A 68 -19.89 -41.76 -14.36
C ALA A 68 -19.27 -43.08 -13.91
N GLU A 69 -18.00 -43.33 -14.25
CA GLU A 69 -17.28 -44.55 -13.82
C GLU A 69 -17.00 -44.55 -12.32
N VAL A 70 -16.62 -43.39 -11.75
CA VAL A 70 -16.41 -43.25 -10.30
C VAL A 70 -17.72 -43.53 -9.54
N MET A 71 -18.83 -42.96 -10.00
CA MET A 71 -20.13 -43.20 -9.36
C MET A 71 -20.61 -44.64 -9.52
N ALA A 72 -20.38 -45.28 -10.68
CA ALA A 72 -20.70 -46.69 -10.87
C ALA A 72 -19.91 -47.60 -9.90
N ALA A 73 -18.63 -47.32 -9.69
CA ALA A 73 -17.81 -48.04 -8.71
C ALA A 73 -18.30 -47.79 -7.28
N TYR A 74 -18.60 -46.54 -6.93
CA TYR A 74 -19.13 -46.18 -5.61
C TYR A 74 -20.44 -46.91 -5.30
N GLU A 75 -21.39 -46.96 -6.24
CA GLU A 75 -22.66 -47.66 -6.06
C GLU A 75 -22.49 -49.18 -5.84
N GLN A 76 -21.48 -49.79 -6.47
CA GLN A 76 -21.17 -51.21 -6.28
C GLN A 76 -20.51 -51.48 -4.91
N GLU A 77 -19.66 -50.57 -4.45
CA GLU A 77 -18.83 -50.78 -3.25
C GLU A 77 -19.48 -50.28 -1.96
N LYS A 78 -20.35 -49.25 -2.00
CA LYS A 78 -20.86 -48.54 -0.81
C LYS A 78 -21.66 -49.41 0.16
N SER A 79 -22.19 -50.53 -0.30
CA SER A 79 -22.99 -51.49 0.50
C SER A 79 -22.23 -52.77 0.84
N VAL A 80 -20.98 -52.93 0.41
CA VAL A 80 -20.14 -54.09 0.72
C VAL A 80 -19.66 -54.02 2.18
N PRO A 81 -19.78 -55.09 2.98
CA PRO A 81 -19.23 -55.13 4.34
C PRO A 81 -17.74 -54.78 4.36
N GLY A 82 -17.34 -53.83 5.19
CA GLY A 82 -15.95 -53.35 5.28
C GLY A 82 -15.60 -52.20 4.33
N PHE A 83 -16.56 -51.62 3.61
CA PHE A 83 -16.34 -50.41 2.80
C PHE A 83 -15.74 -49.27 3.63
N SER A 84 -14.66 -48.65 3.13
CA SER A 84 -14.03 -47.46 3.70
C SER A 84 -14.12 -46.30 2.71
N LEU A 85 -14.82 -45.24 3.12
CA LEU A 85 -14.96 -44.03 2.30
C LEU A 85 -13.61 -43.36 2.03
N GLU A 86 -12.72 -43.32 3.03
CA GLU A 86 -11.37 -42.78 2.90
C GLU A 86 -10.55 -43.55 1.85
N LYS A 87 -10.60 -44.89 1.91
CA LYS A 87 -9.92 -45.75 0.95
C LYS A 87 -10.46 -45.52 -0.45
N PHE A 88 -11.78 -45.54 -0.62
CA PHE A 88 -12.41 -45.29 -1.91
C PHE A 88 -12.01 -43.94 -2.52
N VAL A 89 -11.99 -42.87 -1.71
CA VAL A 89 -11.58 -41.54 -2.16
C VAL A 89 -10.11 -41.53 -2.58
N SER A 90 -9.20 -42.08 -1.77
CA SER A 90 -7.77 -42.11 -2.10
C SER A 90 -7.44 -42.95 -3.34
N GLU A 91 -8.23 -43.99 -3.63
CA GLU A 91 -8.07 -44.84 -4.82
C GLU A 91 -8.77 -44.28 -6.07
N SER A 92 -9.72 -43.35 -5.91
CA SER A 92 -10.51 -42.78 -7.01
C SER A 92 -10.12 -41.35 -7.39
N PHE A 93 -9.42 -40.63 -6.50
CA PHE A 93 -9.11 -39.22 -6.68
C PHE A 93 -7.66 -38.88 -6.34
N ILE A 94 -7.10 -37.96 -7.13
CA ILE A 94 -5.87 -37.26 -6.82
C ILE A 94 -6.23 -36.02 -6.02
N LEU A 95 -5.85 -36.02 -4.74
CA LEU A 95 -6.06 -34.89 -3.85
C LEU A 95 -5.15 -33.71 -4.22
N PRO A 96 -5.62 -32.48 -4.00
CA PRO A 96 -4.79 -31.31 -4.24
C PRO A 96 -3.59 -31.32 -3.26
N PRO A 97 -2.39 -30.89 -3.69
CA PRO A 97 -1.19 -30.97 -2.83
C PRO A 97 -1.40 -30.21 -1.52
N SER A 98 -0.90 -30.72 -0.38
CA SER A 98 -0.95 -29.95 0.87
C SER A 98 -0.21 -28.61 0.69
N SER A 99 -0.79 -27.50 1.16
CA SER A 99 -0.18 -26.17 1.08
C SER A 99 1.02 -26.04 2.04
N ARG A 100 2.06 -26.85 1.86
CA ARG A 100 3.39 -26.58 2.41
C ARG A 100 4.12 -25.76 1.36
N ALA A 101 3.90 -24.45 1.39
CA ALA A 101 4.84 -23.55 0.73
C ALA A 101 6.12 -23.56 1.57
N GLU A 102 7.04 -24.48 1.26
CA GLU A 102 8.45 -24.30 1.58
C GLU A 102 8.92 -23.05 0.83
N VAL A 103 8.91 -21.93 1.52
CA VAL A 103 9.67 -20.77 1.10
C VAL A 103 11.12 -21.08 1.42
N ALA A 104 11.91 -21.39 0.39
CA ALA A 104 13.36 -21.42 0.51
C ALA A 104 13.86 -20.12 1.16
N ALA A 105 14.88 -20.24 2.03
CA ALA A 105 15.53 -19.11 2.68
C ALA A 105 15.89 -18.04 1.63
N SER A 106 15.27 -16.88 1.75
CA SER A 106 15.41 -15.76 0.82
C SER A 106 16.57 -14.89 1.26
N THR A 107 17.44 -14.50 0.32
CA THR A 107 18.51 -13.50 0.53
C THR A 107 18.02 -12.06 0.38
N ALA A 108 16.71 -11.85 0.14
CA ALA A 108 16.11 -10.53 -0.02
C ALA A 108 16.32 -9.68 1.24
N THR A 109 16.76 -8.44 1.04
CA THR A 109 17.11 -7.50 2.11
C THR A 109 15.93 -6.62 2.52
N SER A 110 14.84 -6.60 1.72
CA SER A 110 13.62 -5.83 2.00
C SER A 110 12.32 -6.56 1.64
N ALA A 111 11.21 -6.10 2.25
CA ALA A 111 9.87 -6.59 1.94
C ALA A 111 9.48 -6.35 0.47
N ARG A 112 9.90 -5.22 -0.11
CA ARG A 112 9.69 -4.89 -1.53
C ARG A 112 10.36 -5.91 -2.45
N GLU A 113 11.65 -6.15 -2.28
CA GLU A 113 12.41 -7.13 -3.07
C GLU A 113 11.78 -8.52 -2.99
N ARG A 114 11.36 -8.91 -1.78
CA ARG A 114 10.69 -10.19 -1.59
C ARG A 114 9.38 -10.23 -2.37
N VAL A 115 8.50 -9.24 -2.23
CA VAL A 115 7.21 -9.20 -2.94
C VAL A 115 7.40 -9.30 -4.45
N SER A 116 8.35 -8.57 -5.02
CA SER A 116 8.64 -8.65 -6.46
C SER A 116 9.12 -10.04 -6.89
N SER A 117 9.84 -10.77 -6.03
CA SER A 117 10.23 -12.16 -6.30
C SER A 117 9.06 -13.16 -6.22
N LEU A 118 8.02 -12.86 -5.44
CA LEU A 118 6.87 -13.76 -5.23
C LEU A 118 6.02 -13.94 -6.48
N TRP A 119 6.04 -12.99 -7.44
CA TRP A 119 5.25 -13.11 -8.67
C TRP A 119 5.53 -14.40 -9.43
N ARG A 120 6.79 -14.85 -9.46
CA ARG A 120 7.17 -16.12 -10.11
C ARG A 120 6.60 -17.35 -9.39
N LEU A 121 6.41 -17.28 -8.07
CA LEU A 121 5.84 -18.37 -7.27
C LEU A 121 4.31 -18.42 -7.37
N LEU A 122 3.69 -17.25 -7.53
CA LEU A 122 2.24 -17.11 -7.66
C LEU A 122 1.76 -17.27 -9.11
N GLU A 123 2.65 -17.20 -10.09
CA GLU A 123 2.34 -17.49 -11.49
C GLU A 123 1.94 -18.97 -11.65
N ARG A 124 0.93 -19.19 -12.49
CA ARG A 124 0.53 -20.49 -13.04
C ARG A 124 0.64 -20.41 -14.55
N PRO A 125 1.14 -21.47 -15.21
CA PRO A 125 1.18 -21.52 -16.66
C PRO A 125 -0.25 -21.59 -17.23
N ALA A 126 -0.38 -21.40 -18.54
CA ALA A 126 -1.62 -21.70 -19.25
C ALA A 126 -1.98 -23.20 -19.09
N ASP A 127 -3.28 -23.49 -19.00
CA ASP A 127 -3.77 -24.86 -18.84
C ASP A 127 -3.87 -25.56 -20.18
N ALA A 128 -3.25 -26.74 -20.31
CA ALA A 128 -3.28 -27.53 -21.55
C ALA A 128 -4.68 -28.13 -21.83
N SER A 129 -5.46 -28.44 -20.79
CA SER A 129 -6.85 -28.93 -20.87
C SER A 129 -7.49 -28.94 -19.48
N ALA A 130 -8.83 -28.92 -19.40
CA ALA A 130 -9.54 -29.19 -18.15
C ALA A 130 -9.29 -30.65 -17.75
N GLY A 131 -8.41 -30.89 -16.78
CA GLY A 131 -7.91 -32.22 -16.42
C GLY A 131 -8.92 -33.13 -15.70
N GLY A 132 -10.21 -33.10 -16.07
CA GLY A 132 -11.27 -33.93 -15.50
C GLY A 132 -11.73 -33.56 -14.08
N GLY A 133 -11.08 -32.59 -13.43
CA GLY A 133 -11.47 -32.06 -12.11
C GLY A 133 -12.32 -30.78 -12.21
N SER A 134 -12.42 -30.06 -11.09
CA SER A 134 -13.20 -28.82 -11.03
C SER A 134 -12.50 -27.59 -11.61
N LEU A 135 -11.21 -27.63 -11.95
CA LEU A 135 -10.48 -26.48 -12.52
C LEU A 135 -10.86 -26.26 -13.98
N LEU A 136 -11.29 -25.04 -14.31
CA LEU A 136 -11.60 -24.60 -15.67
C LEU A 136 -10.32 -24.12 -16.35
N ALA A 137 -9.99 -24.69 -17.50
CA ALA A 137 -8.76 -24.34 -18.21
C ALA A 137 -8.72 -22.87 -18.66
N LEU A 138 -7.55 -22.24 -18.53
CA LEU A 138 -7.27 -20.89 -18.97
C LEU A 138 -6.17 -20.87 -20.06
N PRO A 139 -6.38 -20.13 -21.18
CA PRO A 139 -5.45 -20.13 -22.31
C PRO A 139 -4.13 -19.36 -22.08
N HIS A 140 -4.05 -18.52 -21.03
CA HIS A 140 -2.87 -17.71 -20.75
C HIS A 140 -2.35 -17.90 -19.32
N PRO A 141 -1.07 -17.62 -19.05
CA PRO A 141 -0.55 -17.59 -17.69
C PRO A 141 -1.30 -16.58 -16.81
N TYR A 142 -1.46 -16.92 -15.53
CA TYR A 142 -2.19 -16.10 -14.56
C TYR A 142 -1.52 -16.15 -13.19
N VAL A 143 -1.93 -15.25 -12.30
CA VAL A 143 -1.45 -15.18 -10.92
C VAL A 143 -2.56 -15.64 -9.99
N VAL A 144 -2.23 -16.50 -9.01
CA VAL A 144 -3.16 -16.92 -7.96
C VAL A 144 -2.92 -16.14 -6.67
N PRO A 145 -3.91 -16.00 -5.78
CA PRO A 145 -3.72 -15.28 -4.51
C PRO A 145 -2.64 -15.91 -3.61
N GLY A 146 -2.60 -17.25 -3.49
CA GLY A 146 -1.66 -17.97 -2.62
C GLY A 146 -2.34 -18.89 -1.61
N GLY A 147 -1.58 -19.83 -1.03
CA GLY A 147 -2.09 -20.79 -0.05
C GLY A 147 -3.12 -21.77 -0.62
N ARG A 148 -4.30 -21.85 0.01
CA ARG A 148 -5.42 -22.71 -0.44
C ARG A 148 -6.06 -22.25 -1.75
N PHE A 149 -5.89 -20.98 -2.12
CA PHE A 149 -6.43 -20.37 -3.34
C PHE A 149 -5.51 -20.66 -4.51
N ARG A 150 -5.88 -21.68 -5.29
CA ARG A 150 -5.04 -22.30 -6.34
C ARG A 150 -5.54 -21.99 -7.75
N GLU A 151 -6.57 -21.16 -7.83
CA GLU A 151 -7.25 -20.72 -9.03
C GLU A 151 -7.12 -19.20 -9.18
N ILE A 152 -7.36 -18.68 -10.38
CA ILE A 152 -7.52 -17.24 -10.56
C ILE A 152 -8.77 -16.81 -9.79
N TYR A 153 -8.71 -15.66 -9.12
CA TYR A 153 -9.88 -15.01 -8.51
C TYR A 153 -10.11 -13.67 -9.17
N TYR A 154 -11.38 -13.32 -9.39
CA TYR A 154 -11.75 -12.20 -10.24
C TYR A 154 -11.24 -10.86 -9.68
N TRP A 155 -11.81 -10.39 -8.58
CA TRP A 155 -11.47 -9.04 -8.09
C TRP A 155 -10.05 -8.95 -7.52
N ASP A 156 -9.52 -10.02 -6.93
CA ASP A 156 -8.14 -10.16 -6.46
C ASP A 156 -7.12 -9.81 -7.56
N SER A 157 -7.43 -10.21 -8.80
CA SER A 157 -6.54 -10.01 -9.95
C SER A 157 -6.34 -8.55 -10.29
N TYR A 158 -7.32 -7.67 -10.05
CA TYR A 158 -7.13 -6.23 -10.19
C TYR A 158 -6.13 -5.69 -9.17
N PHE A 159 -6.33 -6.03 -7.89
CA PHE A 159 -5.47 -5.53 -6.82
C PHE A 159 -4.06 -6.10 -6.91
N THR A 160 -3.93 -7.37 -7.30
CA THR A 160 -2.65 -7.99 -7.66
C THR A 160 -1.97 -7.24 -8.81
N SER A 161 -2.73 -6.87 -9.84
CA SER A 161 -2.21 -6.15 -11.00
C SER A 161 -1.72 -4.73 -10.69
N LEU A 162 -2.13 -4.12 -9.57
CA LEU A 162 -1.56 -2.86 -9.12
C LEU A 162 -0.05 -2.99 -8.86
N GLY A 163 0.38 -4.10 -8.27
CA GLY A 163 1.80 -4.39 -8.03
C GLY A 163 2.50 -4.89 -9.29
N LEU A 164 1.85 -5.74 -10.09
CA LEU A 164 2.40 -6.16 -11.39
C LEU A 164 2.73 -4.94 -12.28
N ALA A 165 1.88 -3.90 -12.24
CA ALA A 165 2.14 -2.65 -12.95
C ALA A 165 3.37 -1.90 -12.40
N GLN A 166 3.61 -1.92 -11.07
CA GLN A 166 4.81 -1.31 -10.48
C GLN A 166 6.09 -2.04 -10.88
N ASP A 167 6.02 -3.35 -11.03
CA ASP A 167 7.17 -4.19 -11.39
C ASP A 167 7.30 -4.43 -12.91
N GLY A 168 6.52 -3.71 -13.74
CA GLY A 168 6.58 -3.82 -15.20
C GLY A 168 6.13 -5.17 -15.76
N GLN A 169 5.41 -5.99 -14.99
CA GLN A 169 4.94 -7.34 -15.34
C GLN A 169 3.73 -7.32 -16.30
N THR A 170 3.80 -6.52 -17.35
CA THR A 170 2.67 -6.30 -18.28
C THR A 170 2.27 -7.55 -19.05
N ARG A 171 3.17 -8.53 -19.23
CA ARG A 171 2.86 -9.86 -19.78
C ARG A 171 1.81 -10.59 -18.93
N LEU A 172 2.01 -10.62 -17.60
CA LEU A 172 1.07 -11.27 -16.68
C LEU A 172 -0.25 -10.52 -16.62
N MET A 173 -0.22 -9.18 -16.61
CA MET A 173 -1.44 -8.36 -16.68
C MET A 173 -2.25 -8.62 -17.96
N THR A 174 -1.56 -8.79 -19.09
CA THR A 174 -2.19 -9.14 -20.37
C THR A 174 -2.83 -10.53 -20.28
N GLY A 175 -2.10 -11.52 -19.76
CA GLY A 175 -2.66 -12.86 -19.54
C GLY A 175 -3.88 -12.89 -18.63
N LEU A 176 -3.89 -12.09 -17.55
CA LEU A 176 -5.07 -11.94 -16.68
C LEU A 176 -6.26 -11.35 -17.45
N ALA A 177 -6.07 -10.25 -18.19
CA ALA A 177 -7.14 -9.62 -18.97
C ALA A 177 -7.68 -10.54 -20.09
N ASP A 178 -6.79 -11.24 -20.80
CA ASP A 178 -7.15 -12.18 -21.85
C ASP A 178 -7.91 -13.40 -21.29
N ASN A 179 -7.47 -13.94 -20.15
CA ASN A 179 -8.17 -15.02 -19.46
C ASN A 179 -9.57 -14.61 -19.02
N PHE A 180 -9.75 -13.39 -18.52
CA PHE A 180 -11.09 -12.89 -18.16
C PHE A 180 -11.98 -12.66 -19.38
N ALA A 181 -11.43 -12.13 -20.48
CA ALA A 181 -12.17 -12.04 -21.74
C ALA A 181 -12.57 -13.43 -22.26
N TYR A 182 -11.67 -14.43 -22.14
CA TYR A 182 -11.94 -15.82 -22.45
C TYR A 182 -13.07 -16.39 -21.58
N LEU A 183 -13.03 -16.19 -20.26
CA LEU A 183 -14.07 -16.64 -19.33
C LEU A 183 -15.43 -16.03 -19.67
N ILE A 184 -15.49 -14.72 -19.94
CA ILE A 184 -16.72 -14.04 -20.39
C ILE A 184 -17.22 -14.62 -21.71
N SER A 185 -16.32 -14.86 -22.66
CA SER A 185 -16.69 -15.43 -23.95
C SER A 185 -17.27 -16.85 -23.82
N THR A 186 -16.69 -17.66 -22.93
CA THR A 186 -16.98 -19.09 -22.77
C THR A 186 -18.18 -19.34 -21.86
N TYR A 187 -18.24 -18.68 -20.70
CA TYR A 187 -19.22 -18.95 -19.65
C TYR A 187 -20.26 -17.83 -19.48
N GLY A 188 -20.09 -16.70 -20.18
CA GLY A 188 -21.03 -15.58 -20.15
C GLY A 188 -20.67 -14.47 -19.15
N HIS A 189 -19.84 -14.79 -18.17
CA HIS A 189 -19.32 -13.87 -17.16
C HIS A 189 -17.97 -14.35 -16.63
N ILE A 190 -17.35 -13.55 -15.77
CA ILE A 190 -16.17 -13.98 -15.01
C ILE A 190 -16.67 -14.69 -13.75
N PRO A 191 -16.46 -16.01 -13.57
CA PRO A 191 -16.81 -16.69 -12.33
C PRO A 191 -15.94 -16.18 -11.17
N ASN A 192 -16.41 -16.37 -9.93
CA ASN A 192 -15.68 -16.00 -8.70
C ASN A 192 -14.18 -16.40 -8.75
N GLY A 193 -13.93 -17.65 -9.17
CA GLY A 193 -12.65 -18.10 -9.69
C GLY A 193 -12.84 -19.16 -10.78
N ASN A 194 -11.77 -19.63 -11.42
CA ASN A 194 -11.87 -20.59 -12.54
C ASN A 194 -12.16 -22.04 -12.09
N ARG A 195 -13.25 -22.24 -11.33
CA ARG A 195 -13.72 -23.56 -10.88
C ARG A 195 -15.18 -23.80 -11.27
N THR A 196 -15.53 -25.05 -11.55
CA THR A 196 -16.89 -25.44 -11.95
C THR A 196 -17.96 -25.02 -10.95
N TYR A 197 -17.67 -25.17 -9.65
CA TYR A 197 -18.57 -24.79 -8.55
C TYR A 197 -18.67 -23.25 -8.33
N TYR A 198 -17.90 -22.46 -9.08
CA TYR A 198 -18.00 -21.00 -9.12
C TYR A 198 -18.79 -20.48 -10.33
N LEU A 199 -19.15 -21.32 -11.31
CA LEU A 199 -19.89 -20.88 -12.50
C LEU A 199 -21.26 -20.26 -12.19
N SER A 200 -21.85 -20.54 -11.02
CA SER A 200 -23.17 -20.00 -10.64
C SER A 200 -23.14 -18.53 -10.19
N ARG A 201 -21.96 -17.95 -9.97
CA ARG A 201 -21.79 -16.56 -9.50
C ARG A 201 -20.54 -15.89 -10.06
N SER A 202 -20.49 -14.57 -9.95
CA SER A 202 -19.33 -13.75 -10.29
C SER A 202 -18.52 -13.37 -9.03
N GLN A 203 -17.88 -12.21 -9.09
CA GLN A 203 -17.29 -11.43 -8.00
C GLN A 203 -17.44 -9.93 -8.32
N PRO A 204 -17.03 -8.97 -7.46
CA PRO A 204 -17.13 -7.54 -7.77
C PRO A 204 -16.48 -7.20 -9.13
N PRO A 205 -17.17 -6.45 -10.02
CA PRO A 205 -16.75 -6.36 -11.43
C PRO A 205 -15.61 -5.37 -11.68
N TYR A 206 -14.38 -5.82 -11.44
CA TYR A 206 -13.15 -5.03 -11.61
C TYR A 206 -12.48 -5.17 -12.99
N PHE A 207 -13.06 -5.92 -13.94
CA PHE A 207 -12.45 -6.16 -15.26
C PHE A 207 -12.17 -4.85 -16.03
N THR A 208 -13.10 -3.91 -16.03
CA THR A 208 -12.91 -2.57 -16.64
C THR A 208 -11.71 -1.83 -16.02
N LEU A 209 -11.58 -1.87 -14.69
CA LEU A 209 -10.48 -1.22 -13.97
C LEU A 209 -9.13 -1.91 -14.25
N LEU A 210 -9.13 -3.24 -14.36
CA LEU A 210 -7.95 -4.01 -14.77
C LEU A 210 -7.50 -3.65 -16.19
N VAL A 211 -8.42 -3.58 -17.14
CA VAL A 211 -8.12 -3.19 -18.53
C VAL A 211 -7.59 -1.75 -18.58
N LYS A 212 -8.21 -0.80 -17.86
CA LYS A 212 -7.72 0.59 -17.76
C LYS A 212 -6.31 0.66 -17.15
N LEU A 213 -6.04 -0.16 -16.14
CA LEU A 213 -4.70 -0.27 -15.55
C LEU A 213 -3.68 -0.84 -16.54
N LEU A 214 -4.04 -1.87 -17.32
CA LEU A 214 -3.20 -2.45 -18.37
C LEU A 214 -2.90 -1.45 -19.49
N VAL A 215 -3.92 -0.75 -19.99
CA VAL A 215 -3.80 0.32 -21.00
C VAL A 215 -2.79 1.36 -20.53
N LYS A 216 -2.90 1.80 -19.27
CA LYS A 216 -1.95 2.75 -18.67
C LYS A 216 -0.54 2.17 -18.53
N ALA A 217 -0.41 0.92 -18.08
CA ALA A 217 0.90 0.29 -17.87
C ALA A 217 1.65 0.00 -19.18
N ARG A 218 0.92 -0.15 -20.30
CA ARG A 218 1.47 -0.36 -21.64
C ARG A 218 1.62 0.93 -22.45
N ASP A 219 1.12 2.05 -21.92
CA ASP A 219 1.02 3.34 -22.62
C ASP A 219 0.37 3.21 -24.01
N ASP A 220 -0.68 2.38 -24.12
CA ASP A 220 -1.35 2.08 -25.38
C ASP A 220 -2.88 2.16 -25.24
N PRO A 221 -3.47 3.33 -25.54
CA PRO A 221 -4.92 3.54 -25.50
C PRO A 221 -5.71 2.66 -26.48
N SER A 222 -5.07 2.11 -27.52
CA SER A 222 -5.76 1.29 -28.51
C SER A 222 -6.17 -0.08 -27.96
N LEU A 223 -5.45 -0.58 -26.92
CA LEU A 223 -5.71 -1.86 -26.27
C LEU A 223 -7.13 -1.99 -25.72
N LEU A 224 -7.74 -0.89 -25.28
CA LEU A 224 -9.11 -0.91 -24.77
C LEU A 224 -10.08 -1.55 -25.77
N ALA A 225 -9.91 -1.25 -27.07
CA ALA A 225 -10.78 -1.74 -28.14
C ALA A 225 -10.87 -3.28 -28.20
N ALA A 226 -9.78 -3.99 -27.87
CA ALA A 226 -9.74 -5.45 -27.87
C ALA A 226 -10.64 -6.05 -26.78
N TYR A 227 -10.85 -5.34 -25.67
CA TYR A 227 -11.61 -5.83 -24.51
C TYR A 227 -13.05 -5.31 -24.44
N VAL A 228 -13.42 -4.28 -25.21
CA VAL A 228 -14.79 -3.74 -25.21
C VAL A 228 -15.87 -4.80 -25.44
N PRO A 229 -15.74 -5.76 -26.37
CA PRO A 229 -16.76 -6.80 -26.53
C PRO A 229 -16.97 -7.64 -25.27
N ALA A 230 -15.90 -7.93 -24.52
CA ALA A 230 -15.98 -8.64 -23.25
C ALA A 230 -16.61 -7.76 -22.16
N ILE A 231 -16.26 -6.46 -22.09
CA ILE A 231 -16.86 -5.49 -21.15
C ILE A 231 -18.38 -5.36 -21.41
N GLU A 232 -18.81 -5.25 -22.67
CA GLU A 232 -20.24 -5.19 -23.02
C GLU A 232 -20.99 -6.47 -22.61
N LYS A 233 -20.38 -7.63 -22.81
CA LYS A 233 -20.97 -8.93 -22.44
C LYS A 233 -21.04 -9.10 -20.93
N GLU A 234 -20.03 -8.66 -20.18
CA GLU A 234 -20.08 -8.65 -18.73
C GLU A 234 -21.15 -7.67 -18.20
N TYR A 235 -21.26 -6.47 -18.78
CA TYR A 235 -22.34 -5.54 -18.44
C TYR A 235 -23.72 -6.18 -18.67
N ALA A 236 -23.88 -6.91 -19.78
CA ALA A 236 -25.12 -7.64 -20.06
C ALA A 236 -25.42 -8.72 -19.01
N TYR A 237 -24.41 -9.42 -18.48
CA TYR A 237 -24.59 -10.36 -17.37
C TYR A 237 -25.15 -9.68 -16.11
N TRP A 238 -24.58 -8.54 -15.72
CA TRP A 238 -25.06 -7.79 -14.55
C TRP A 238 -26.48 -7.25 -14.76
N MET A 239 -26.81 -6.87 -15.99
CA MET A 239 -28.09 -6.28 -16.36
C MET A 239 -29.13 -7.30 -16.83
N ASP A 240 -28.85 -8.60 -16.74
CA ASP A 240 -29.73 -9.66 -17.23
C ASP A 240 -31.15 -9.56 -16.62
N GLY A 241 -32.15 -9.47 -17.50
CA GLY A 241 -33.56 -9.32 -17.16
C GLY A 241 -33.99 -7.93 -16.69
N ALA A 242 -33.10 -6.93 -16.67
CA ALA A 242 -33.42 -5.57 -16.22
C ALA A 242 -34.54 -4.91 -17.05
N GLU A 243 -34.67 -5.25 -18.34
CA GLU A 243 -35.71 -4.76 -19.26
C GLU A 243 -37.13 -5.22 -18.88
N LYS A 244 -37.23 -6.34 -18.16
CA LYS A 244 -38.49 -6.90 -17.67
C LYS A 244 -38.98 -6.22 -16.40
N LEU A 245 -38.10 -5.50 -15.68
CA LEU A 245 -38.44 -4.82 -14.44
C LEU A 245 -39.23 -3.54 -14.72
N LYS A 246 -40.51 -3.53 -14.33
CA LYS A 246 -41.43 -2.40 -14.57
C LYS A 246 -41.70 -1.58 -13.32
N LYS A 247 -41.89 -2.25 -12.18
CA LYS A 247 -42.30 -1.63 -10.92
C LYS A 247 -41.12 -1.40 -9.98
N ASN A 248 -41.23 -0.38 -9.13
CA ASN A 248 -40.28 -0.11 -8.06
C ASN A 248 -40.24 -1.29 -7.07
N GLY A 249 -39.04 -1.71 -6.64
CA GLY A 249 -38.83 -2.85 -5.74
C GLY A 249 -38.77 -4.21 -6.45
N GLN A 250 -38.98 -4.27 -7.77
CA GLN A 250 -38.81 -5.53 -8.50
C GLN A 250 -37.32 -5.85 -8.70
N ALA A 251 -36.97 -7.10 -8.48
CA ALA A 251 -35.65 -7.64 -8.73
C ALA A 251 -35.75 -8.92 -9.56
N PHE A 252 -34.78 -9.14 -10.42
CA PHE A 252 -34.57 -10.40 -11.12
C PHE A 252 -33.07 -10.63 -11.19
N ARG A 253 -32.60 -11.76 -10.65
CA ARG A 253 -31.17 -12.07 -10.60
C ARG A 253 -30.40 -10.89 -9.95
N ARG A 254 -29.36 -10.37 -10.62
CA ARG A 254 -28.53 -9.22 -10.19
C ARG A 254 -29.20 -7.86 -10.39
N ALA A 255 -30.25 -7.75 -11.20
CA ALA A 255 -30.87 -6.46 -11.54
C ALA A 255 -32.02 -6.11 -10.59
N VAL A 256 -32.09 -4.84 -10.19
CA VAL A 256 -33.14 -4.29 -9.31
C VAL A 256 -33.63 -2.97 -9.87
N LYS A 257 -34.95 -2.77 -9.94
CA LYS A 257 -35.54 -1.47 -10.28
C LYS A 257 -35.98 -0.76 -9.02
N TYR A 258 -35.31 0.34 -8.68
CA TYR A 258 -35.62 1.11 -7.48
C TYR A 258 -35.35 2.61 -7.67
N GLY A 259 -36.22 3.47 -7.12
CA GLY A 259 -36.05 4.93 -7.18
C GLY A 259 -36.03 5.49 -8.61
N GLY A 260 -36.69 4.81 -9.55
CA GLY A 260 -36.67 5.16 -10.98
C GLY A 260 -35.38 4.78 -11.72
N ALA A 261 -34.40 4.18 -11.04
CA ALA A 261 -33.16 3.69 -11.62
C ALA A 261 -33.15 2.16 -11.73
N LEU A 262 -32.27 1.65 -12.57
CA LEU A 262 -31.88 0.24 -12.60
C LEU A 262 -30.53 0.13 -11.89
N LEU A 263 -30.53 -0.61 -10.78
CA LEU A 263 -29.44 -0.83 -9.86
C LEU A 263 -29.16 -2.33 -9.76
N ASN A 264 -28.13 -2.70 -9.02
CA ASN A 264 -27.69 -4.08 -8.93
C ASN A 264 -27.47 -4.54 -7.50
N ARG A 265 -27.64 -5.85 -7.30
CA ARG A 265 -27.34 -6.60 -6.09
C ARG A 265 -26.45 -7.79 -6.43
N TYR A 266 -25.75 -8.31 -5.43
CA TYR A 266 -25.11 -9.61 -5.55
C TYR A 266 -26.18 -10.72 -5.50
N TRP A 267 -25.99 -11.76 -6.31
CA TRP A 267 -26.89 -12.89 -6.51
C TRP A 267 -26.13 -14.06 -7.14
N ASP A 268 -26.05 -15.20 -6.45
CA ASP A 268 -25.65 -16.48 -7.05
C ASP A 268 -26.89 -17.16 -7.66
N ASP A 269 -26.75 -17.87 -8.78
CA ASP A 269 -27.84 -18.59 -9.47
C ASP A 269 -28.28 -19.89 -8.80
N ASN A 270 -27.48 -20.42 -7.88
CA ASN A 270 -27.82 -21.57 -7.05
C ASN A 270 -28.27 -21.16 -5.65
N ASP A 271 -29.12 -21.99 -5.03
CA ASP A 271 -29.61 -21.88 -3.65
C ASP A 271 -29.36 -23.17 -2.85
N THR A 272 -28.28 -23.88 -3.17
CA THR A 272 -27.81 -25.08 -2.47
C THR A 272 -26.59 -24.76 -1.59
N PRO A 273 -26.12 -25.63 -0.70
CA PRO A 273 -24.83 -25.42 -0.02
C PRO A 273 -23.68 -25.24 -1.01
N ARG A 274 -22.71 -24.37 -0.71
CA ARG A 274 -21.48 -24.18 -1.51
C ARG A 274 -20.64 -25.46 -1.50
N PRO A 275 -20.22 -26.02 -2.65
CA PRO A 275 -19.38 -27.21 -2.67
C PRO A 275 -18.09 -27.05 -1.85
N GLU A 276 -17.45 -25.88 -1.91
CA GLU A 276 -16.22 -25.55 -1.19
C GLU A 276 -16.37 -25.28 0.32
N ALA A 277 -17.61 -25.21 0.82
CA ALA A 277 -17.95 -24.94 2.22
C ALA A 277 -19.25 -25.68 2.61
N TYR A 278 -19.37 -26.93 2.16
CA TYR A 278 -20.64 -27.66 2.13
C TYR A 278 -21.17 -27.96 3.54
N ALA A 279 -20.28 -28.42 4.44
CA ALA A 279 -20.65 -28.75 5.80
C ALA A 279 -20.98 -27.48 6.62
N GLU A 280 -20.23 -26.40 6.41
CA GLU A 280 -20.36 -25.10 7.05
C GLU A 280 -21.71 -24.44 6.68
N ASP A 281 -22.08 -24.47 5.40
CA ASP A 281 -23.35 -23.94 4.93
C ASP A 281 -24.54 -24.71 5.52
N ILE A 282 -24.48 -26.05 5.54
CA ILE A 282 -25.52 -26.89 6.15
C ILE A 282 -25.66 -26.59 7.64
N ALA A 283 -24.54 -26.48 8.37
CA ALA A 283 -24.55 -26.14 9.79
C ALA A 283 -25.18 -24.76 10.04
N THR A 284 -24.83 -23.78 9.20
CA THR A 284 -25.38 -22.42 9.26
C THR A 284 -26.89 -22.39 9.02
N ALA A 285 -27.37 -23.12 8.02
CA ALA A 285 -28.80 -23.20 7.71
C ALA A 285 -29.60 -23.91 8.81
N LYS A 286 -29.04 -24.97 9.43
CA LYS A 286 -29.66 -25.65 10.59
C LYS A 286 -29.83 -24.72 11.79
N GLY A 287 -28.91 -23.77 11.99
CA GLY A 287 -29.01 -22.76 13.04
C GLY A 287 -29.93 -21.57 12.72
N GLY A 288 -30.51 -21.51 11.51
CA GLY A 288 -31.35 -20.41 11.04
C GLY A 288 -32.85 -20.63 11.26
N LYS A 289 -33.62 -19.54 11.22
CA LYS A 289 -35.10 -19.56 11.28
C LYS A 289 -35.79 -19.45 9.91
N ARG A 290 -35.02 -19.20 8.85
CA ARG A 290 -35.53 -19.05 7.47
C ARG A 290 -35.45 -20.37 6.72
N GLN A 291 -36.11 -20.45 5.56
CA GLN A 291 -35.98 -21.59 4.67
C GLN A 291 -34.51 -21.79 4.28
N PRO A 292 -33.93 -23.01 4.38
CA PRO A 292 -32.53 -23.26 4.11
C PRO A 292 -32.05 -22.72 2.76
N ARG A 293 -32.85 -22.88 1.70
CA ARG A 293 -32.52 -22.37 0.35
C ARG A 293 -32.30 -20.86 0.32
N ASP A 294 -33.07 -20.10 1.10
CA ASP A 294 -32.97 -18.64 1.13
C ASP A 294 -31.68 -18.22 1.87
N ILE A 295 -31.32 -18.97 2.93
CA ILE A 295 -30.04 -18.80 3.64
C ILE A 295 -28.87 -19.10 2.70
N TYR A 296 -28.91 -20.24 1.99
CA TYR A 296 -27.87 -20.62 1.03
C TYR A 296 -27.71 -19.57 -0.08
N ARG A 297 -28.81 -19.05 -0.63
CA ARG A 297 -28.78 -17.98 -1.63
C ARG A 297 -28.06 -16.73 -1.11
N ASP A 298 -28.39 -16.27 0.10
CA ASP A 298 -27.77 -15.08 0.69
C ASP A 298 -26.29 -15.28 1.05
N ILE A 299 -25.92 -16.48 1.52
CA ILE A 299 -24.53 -16.87 1.79
C ILE A 299 -23.73 -16.88 0.49
N ARG A 300 -24.24 -17.50 -0.56
CA ARG A 300 -23.59 -17.52 -1.88
C ARG A 300 -23.48 -16.13 -2.50
N ALA A 301 -24.51 -15.30 -2.35
CA ALA A 301 -24.46 -13.90 -2.78
C ALA A 301 -23.43 -13.10 -1.96
N ALA A 302 -23.20 -13.42 -0.68
CA ALA A 302 -22.12 -12.81 0.09
C ALA A 302 -20.75 -13.27 -0.43
N ALA A 303 -20.60 -14.51 -0.88
CA ALA A 303 -19.37 -14.95 -1.57
C ALA A 303 -19.19 -14.26 -2.94
N GLU A 304 -20.26 -13.99 -3.69
CA GLU A 304 -20.20 -13.15 -4.90
C GLU A 304 -19.79 -11.71 -4.58
N SER A 305 -20.08 -11.21 -3.38
CA SER A 305 -19.66 -9.86 -2.98
C SER A 305 -18.17 -9.72 -2.70
N GLY A 306 -17.44 -10.85 -2.57
CA GLY A 306 -16.07 -10.90 -2.07
C GLY A 306 -15.94 -10.66 -0.56
N MET A 307 -17.04 -10.42 0.17
CA MET A 307 -17.05 -10.17 1.61
C MET A 307 -17.77 -11.28 2.40
N ASP A 308 -17.35 -12.53 2.21
CA ASP A 308 -17.82 -13.73 2.91
C ASP A 308 -16.98 -14.02 4.17
N PHE A 309 -17.40 -13.71 5.40
CA PHE A 309 -18.64 -13.01 5.76
C PHE A 309 -18.38 -11.76 6.60
N SER A 310 -19.42 -10.93 6.69
CA SER A 310 -19.41 -9.62 7.32
C SER A 310 -20.78 -9.31 7.94
N SER A 311 -20.75 -8.61 9.08
CA SER A 311 -21.90 -7.94 9.70
C SER A 311 -22.68 -7.08 8.72
N ARG A 312 -22.03 -6.58 7.65
CA ARG A 312 -22.64 -5.86 6.53
C ARG A 312 -23.90 -6.56 6.02
N TRP A 313 -23.85 -7.89 5.88
CA TRP A 313 -24.92 -8.68 5.28
C TRP A 313 -25.97 -9.16 6.28
N PHE A 314 -25.67 -9.19 7.57
CA PHE A 314 -26.51 -9.85 8.59
C PHE A 314 -27.68 -8.98 9.03
N ALA A 315 -28.90 -9.48 9.00
CA ALA A 315 -30.06 -8.68 9.39
C ALA A 315 -29.97 -8.14 10.83
N ASP A 316 -29.35 -8.90 11.74
CA ASP A 316 -29.11 -8.52 13.13
C ASP A 316 -27.72 -7.89 13.39
N GLY A 317 -26.89 -7.76 12.35
CA GLY A 317 -25.52 -7.27 12.43
C GLY A 317 -24.52 -8.22 13.11
N LYS A 318 -24.91 -9.47 13.43
CA LYS A 318 -24.08 -10.40 14.23
C LYS A 318 -24.04 -11.82 13.69
N THR A 319 -25.16 -12.35 13.22
CA THR A 319 -25.33 -13.79 12.97
C THR A 319 -25.44 -14.11 11.48
N LEU A 320 -24.58 -15.01 10.99
CA LEU A 320 -24.53 -15.41 9.58
C LEU A 320 -25.85 -15.98 9.04
N SER A 321 -26.58 -16.79 9.82
CA SER A 321 -27.86 -17.36 9.38
C SER A 321 -28.96 -16.31 9.11
N THR A 322 -28.75 -15.06 9.56
CA THR A 322 -29.62 -13.91 9.30
C THR A 322 -29.20 -13.09 8.08
N ALA A 323 -28.16 -13.50 7.34
CA ALA A 323 -27.69 -12.81 6.14
C ALA A 323 -28.83 -12.53 5.16
N LYS A 324 -28.95 -11.30 4.68
CA LYS A 324 -29.98 -10.86 3.72
C LYS A 324 -29.37 -10.18 2.50
N THR A 325 -28.21 -10.66 2.06
CA THR A 325 -27.38 -10.07 1.00
C THR A 325 -28.18 -9.71 -0.24
N THR A 326 -29.09 -10.58 -0.66
CA THR A 326 -29.91 -10.39 -1.87
C THR A 326 -31.02 -9.35 -1.71
N SER A 327 -31.28 -8.81 -0.52
CA SER A 327 -32.21 -7.71 -0.30
C SER A 327 -31.53 -6.33 -0.40
N LEU A 328 -30.20 -6.31 -0.52
CA LEU A 328 -29.41 -5.09 -0.46
C LEU A 328 -28.99 -4.63 -1.85
N LEU A 329 -28.89 -3.33 -2.01
CA LEU A 329 -28.21 -2.63 -3.09
C LEU A 329 -26.84 -2.21 -2.55
N PRO A 330 -25.76 -2.95 -2.85
CA PRO A 330 -24.44 -2.65 -2.33
C PRO A 330 -23.88 -1.39 -2.98
N VAL A 331 -23.33 -0.48 -2.18
CA VAL A 331 -22.79 0.79 -2.69
C VAL A 331 -21.59 0.57 -3.61
N ASP A 332 -20.72 -0.37 -3.28
CA ASP A 332 -19.54 -0.77 -4.06
C ASP A 332 -19.92 -1.31 -5.44
N LEU A 333 -20.81 -2.30 -5.51
CA LEU A 333 -21.26 -2.89 -6.79
C LEU A 333 -21.82 -1.84 -7.74
N ASN A 334 -22.67 -0.95 -7.22
CA ASN A 334 -23.30 0.08 -8.03
C ASN A 334 -22.30 1.18 -8.47
N CYS A 335 -21.22 1.41 -7.71
CA CYS A 335 -20.15 2.28 -8.18
C CYS A 335 -19.30 1.62 -9.28
N LEU A 336 -19.01 0.31 -9.16
CA LEU A 336 -18.26 -0.43 -10.19
C LEU A 336 -19.00 -0.48 -11.53
N LEU A 337 -20.32 -0.69 -11.51
CA LEU A 337 -21.12 -0.64 -12.74
C LEU A 337 -21.22 0.76 -13.33
N TYR A 338 -21.14 1.82 -12.52
CA TYR A 338 -21.00 3.17 -13.04
C TYR A 338 -19.67 3.36 -13.80
N ASP A 339 -18.55 2.87 -13.27
CA ASP A 339 -17.26 2.93 -13.97
C ASP A 339 -17.29 2.16 -15.31
N MET A 340 -17.96 1.00 -15.32
CA MET A 340 -18.19 0.23 -16.54
C MET A 340 -19.04 1.00 -17.56
N GLU A 341 -20.16 1.59 -17.14
CA GLU A 341 -21.03 2.42 -17.99
C GLU A 341 -20.28 3.65 -18.54
N MET A 342 -19.51 4.36 -17.71
CA MET A 342 -18.72 5.51 -18.14
C MET A 342 -17.60 5.11 -19.11
N THR A 343 -16.94 3.98 -18.88
CA THR A 343 -15.89 3.49 -19.79
C THR A 343 -16.46 3.14 -21.17
N LEU A 344 -17.63 2.49 -21.22
CA LEU A 344 -18.32 2.21 -22.48
C LEU A 344 -18.82 3.51 -23.15
N HIS A 345 -19.33 4.46 -22.37
CA HIS A 345 -19.70 5.79 -22.86
C HIS A 345 -18.52 6.48 -23.56
N ASP A 346 -17.38 6.57 -22.89
CA ASP A 346 -16.18 7.25 -23.38
C ASP A 346 -15.63 6.58 -24.64
N TYR A 347 -15.61 5.23 -24.66
CA TYR A 347 -15.19 4.48 -25.84
C TYR A 347 -16.09 4.77 -27.06
N TYR A 348 -17.42 4.76 -26.85
CA TYR A 348 -18.37 4.98 -27.93
C TYR A 348 -18.58 6.45 -28.31
N LYS A 349 -18.14 7.40 -27.49
CA LYS A 349 -18.33 8.85 -27.72
C LYS A 349 -17.92 9.33 -29.11
N VAL A 350 -16.86 8.74 -29.66
CA VAL A 350 -16.33 9.07 -31.00
C VAL A 350 -16.60 7.97 -32.05
N ARG A 351 -17.34 6.92 -31.70
CA ARG A 351 -17.53 5.71 -32.53
C ARG A 351 -19.00 5.40 -32.81
N ASP A 352 -19.87 5.57 -31.83
CA ASP A 352 -21.30 5.32 -31.90
C ASP A 352 -22.05 6.23 -30.92
N ALA A 353 -22.65 7.30 -31.44
CA ALA A 353 -23.36 8.28 -30.63
C ALA A 353 -24.57 7.69 -29.88
N ALA A 354 -25.25 6.68 -30.45
CA ALA A 354 -26.42 6.07 -29.84
C ALA A 354 -26.03 5.21 -28.64
N LYS A 355 -25.00 4.36 -28.78
CA LYS A 355 -24.43 3.59 -27.67
C LYS A 355 -23.85 4.50 -26.59
N SER A 356 -23.08 5.51 -27.00
CA SER A 356 -22.51 6.49 -26.06
C SER A 356 -23.59 7.17 -25.22
N ALA A 357 -24.67 7.64 -25.86
CA ALA A 357 -25.80 8.26 -25.16
C ALA A 357 -26.59 7.26 -24.30
N PHE A 358 -26.69 6.00 -24.71
CA PHE A 358 -27.31 4.94 -23.89
C PHE A 358 -26.56 4.75 -22.58
N TYR A 359 -25.24 4.53 -22.64
CA TYR A 359 -24.43 4.30 -21.44
C TYR A 359 -24.34 5.54 -20.55
N LEU A 360 -24.26 6.75 -21.12
CA LEU A 360 -24.29 7.98 -20.34
C LEU A 360 -25.57 8.11 -19.51
N ARG A 361 -26.75 7.89 -20.13
CA ARG A 361 -28.02 7.94 -19.40
C ARG A 361 -28.09 6.91 -18.27
N ARG A 362 -27.52 5.72 -18.48
CA ARG A 362 -27.42 4.68 -17.45
C ARG A 362 -26.53 5.14 -16.28
N ALA A 363 -25.34 5.62 -16.59
CA ALA A 363 -24.37 6.13 -15.63
C ALA A 363 -24.94 7.30 -14.80
N GLU A 364 -25.58 8.28 -15.44
CA GLU A 364 -26.19 9.42 -14.75
C GLU A 364 -27.35 9.00 -13.83
N SER A 365 -28.21 8.10 -14.31
CA SER A 365 -29.30 7.53 -13.50
C SER A 365 -28.77 6.78 -12.27
N ARG A 366 -27.72 5.99 -12.46
CA ARG A 366 -27.05 5.24 -11.38
C ARG A 366 -26.36 6.15 -10.38
N LYS A 367 -25.58 7.14 -10.85
CA LYS A 367 -24.92 8.15 -10.01
C LYS A 367 -25.94 8.92 -9.17
N LYS A 368 -27.06 9.34 -9.76
CA LYS A 368 -28.15 9.99 -9.03
C LYS A 368 -28.72 9.08 -7.95
N ALA A 369 -28.97 7.82 -8.27
CA ALA A 369 -29.54 6.85 -7.34
C ALA A 369 -28.57 6.50 -6.19
N VAL A 370 -27.27 6.27 -6.45
CA VAL A 370 -26.26 6.06 -5.41
C VAL A 370 -26.21 7.27 -4.47
N ASN A 371 -26.10 8.48 -5.01
CA ASN A 371 -25.99 9.71 -4.21
C ASN A 371 -27.26 10.05 -3.42
N GLY A 372 -28.43 9.57 -3.87
CA GLY A 372 -29.72 9.79 -3.21
C GLY A 372 -30.11 8.69 -2.22
N LEU A 373 -29.92 7.42 -2.58
CA LEU A 373 -30.37 6.27 -1.79
C LEU A 373 -29.33 5.82 -0.77
N MET A 374 -28.03 5.86 -1.10
CA MET A 374 -26.98 5.22 -0.30
C MET A 374 -26.21 6.20 0.60
N TYR A 375 -26.32 7.51 0.39
CA TYR A 375 -25.71 8.49 1.28
C TYR A 375 -26.57 8.73 2.52
N ASP A 376 -26.03 8.41 3.69
CA ASP A 376 -26.60 8.73 4.98
C ASP A 376 -26.13 10.12 5.41
N LYS A 377 -27.07 11.07 5.52
CA LYS A 377 -26.77 12.45 5.87
C LYS A 377 -26.41 12.61 7.35
N GLU A 378 -27.00 11.80 8.22
CA GLU A 378 -26.77 11.88 9.67
C GLU A 378 -25.36 11.35 9.99
N GLN A 379 -24.98 10.27 9.33
CA GLN A 379 -23.65 9.66 9.49
C GLN A 379 -22.58 10.28 8.59
N SER A 380 -22.96 11.21 7.69
CA SER A 380 -22.06 11.81 6.69
C SER A 380 -21.24 10.80 5.88
N PHE A 381 -21.84 9.64 5.57
CA PHE A 381 -21.14 8.52 4.95
C PHE A 381 -22.08 7.68 4.08
N TYR A 382 -21.51 6.89 3.16
CA TYR A 382 -22.32 5.97 2.34
C TYR A 382 -22.51 4.63 3.02
N THR A 383 -23.72 4.09 2.91
CA THR A 383 -24.12 2.77 3.39
C THR A 383 -24.92 2.04 2.31
N ASP A 384 -25.06 0.73 2.43
CA ASP A 384 -25.93 -0.02 1.52
C ASP A 384 -27.40 0.34 1.73
N PHE A 385 -28.21 0.12 0.70
CA PHE A 385 -29.65 0.37 0.75
C PHE A 385 -30.44 -0.94 0.67
N ASP A 386 -31.33 -1.19 1.62
CA ASP A 386 -32.22 -2.34 1.59
C ASP A 386 -33.48 -2.00 0.80
N PHE A 387 -33.57 -2.49 -0.43
CA PHE A 387 -34.66 -2.13 -1.34
C PHE A 387 -35.99 -2.80 -0.97
N VAL A 388 -35.95 -3.85 -0.15
CA VAL A 388 -37.16 -4.54 0.34
C VAL A 388 -37.80 -3.73 1.46
N SER A 389 -37.00 -3.24 2.42
CA SER A 389 -37.52 -2.39 3.50
C SER A 389 -37.62 -0.90 3.12
N GLY A 390 -36.97 -0.50 2.03
CA GLY A 390 -36.92 0.89 1.57
C GLY A 390 -36.09 1.80 2.46
N LYS A 391 -35.11 1.24 3.19
CA LYS A 391 -34.29 1.96 4.17
C LYS A 391 -32.81 1.77 3.90
N ARG A 392 -32.01 2.77 4.26
CA ARG A 392 -30.56 2.61 4.39
C ARG A 392 -30.27 1.62 5.51
N THR A 393 -29.23 0.82 5.33
CA THR A 393 -28.80 -0.13 6.35
C THR A 393 -28.25 0.55 7.59
N GLY A 394 -27.69 1.76 7.44
CA GLY A 394 -27.04 2.50 8.51
C GLY A 394 -25.73 1.87 8.99
N LYS A 395 -25.24 0.82 8.31
CA LYS A 395 -24.01 0.10 8.68
C LYS A 395 -22.80 0.75 8.05
N LEU A 396 -21.91 1.28 8.89
CA LEU A 396 -20.64 1.84 8.45
C LEU A 396 -19.66 0.70 8.10
N THR A 397 -19.26 0.66 6.83
CA THR A 397 -18.24 -0.25 6.30
C THR A 397 -17.34 0.51 5.33
N LEU A 398 -16.10 0.06 5.14
CA LEU A 398 -15.18 0.68 4.18
C LEU A 398 -15.66 0.67 2.73
N ALA A 399 -16.64 -0.18 2.38
CA ALA A 399 -17.29 -0.14 1.06
C ALA A 399 -17.93 1.24 0.77
N GLY A 400 -18.30 2.00 1.81
CA GLY A 400 -18.77 3.39 1.68
C GLY A 400 -17.76 4.36 1.05
N MET A 401 -16.49 3.94 0.87
CA MET A 401 -15.49 4.70 0.12
C MET A 401 -15.53 4.50 -1.40
N ALA A 402 -16.27 3.51 -1.91
CA ALA A 402 -16.37 3.25 -3.35
C ALA A 402 -16.86 4.47 -4.18
N PRO A 403 -17.84 5.28 -3.72
CA PRO A 403 -18.22 6.51 -4.42
C PRO A 403 -17.09 7.53 -4.57
N PHE A 404 -16.15 7.60 -3.63
CA PHE A 404 -14.98 8.49 -3.72
C PHE A 404 -13.88 7.87 -4.58
N PHE A 405 -13.65 6.56 -4.46
CA PHE A 405 -12.70 5.84 -5.30
C PHE A 405 -13.01 5.97 -6.79
N LEU A 406 -14.29 5.88 -7.16
CA LEU A 406 -14.76 5.95 -8.55
C LEU A 406 -15.30 7.33 -8.95
N GLN A 407 -15.13 8.34 -8.09
CA GLN A 407 -15.46 9.76 -8.37
C GLN A 407 -16.95 10.03 -8.67
N LEU A 408 -17.85 9.28 -8.02
CA LEU A 408 -19.31 9.51 -8.05
C LEU A 408 -19.77 10.53 -7.01
N ALA A 409 -19.06 10.64 -5.89
CA ALA A 409 -19.47 11.47 -4.77
C ALA A 409 -19.37 12.97 -5.10
N PRO A 410 -20.35 13.80 -4.70
CA PRO A 410 -20.18 15.24 -4.66
C PRO A 410 -18.98 15.66 -3.82
N VAL A 411 -18.23 16.68 -4.26
CA VAL A 411 -16.97 17.13 -3.65
C VAL A 411 -17.16 17.54 -2.19
N GLU A 412 -18.28 18.17 -1.88
CA GLU A 412 -18.64 18.63 -0.53
C GLU A 412 -18.80 17.50 0.50
N ARG A 413 -18.95 16.24 0.05
CA ARG A 413 -19.05 15.06 0.93
C ARG A 413 -17.70 14.48 1.32
N ALA A 414 -16.61 14.91 0.69
CA ALA A 414 -15.28 14.32 0.91
C ALA A 414 -14.72 14.61 2.30
N ALA A 415 -14.74 15.87 2.75
CA ALA A 415 -14.23 16.24 4.07
C ALA A 415 -15.02 15.58 5.23
N PRO A 416 -16.37 15.56 5.22
CA PRO A 416 -17.13 14.82 6.22
C PRO A 416 -16.82 13.32 6.24
N ALA A 417 -16.73 12.67 5.07
CA ALA A 417 -16.39 11.25 5.00
C ALA A 417 -14.95 10.97 5.49
N ALA A 418 -14.00 11.86 5.21
CA ALA A 418 -12.64 11.76 5.75
C ALA A 418 -12.62 11.88 7.28
N MET A 419 -13.48 12.71 7.87
CA MET A 419 -13.63 12.81 9.32
C MET A 419 -14.18 11.51 9.92
N VAL A 420 -15.23 10.92 9.33
CA VAL A 420 -15.76 9.60 9.71
C VAL A 420 -14.67 8.53 9.65
N LEU A 421 -13.87 8.52 8.58
CA LEU A 421 -12.74 7.59 8.46
C LEU A 421 -11.70 7.79 9.55
N ARG A 422 -11.29 9.03 9.82
CA ARG A 422 -10.29 9.35 10.84
C ARG A 422 -10.76 8.97 12.25
N GLU A 423 -12.00 9.27 12.58
CA GLU A 423 -12.55 9.08 13.93
C GLU A 423 -12.88 7.61 14.24
N HIS A 424 -13.40 6.89 13.24
CA HIS A 424 -13.95 5.56 13.48
C HIS A 424 -13.14 4.42 12.86
N PHE A 425 -12.70 4.58 11.61
CA PHE A 425 -12.10 3.50 10.84
C PHE A 425 -10.58 3.42 10.96
N LEU A 426 -9.89 4.56 11.09
CA LEU A 426 -8.43 4.60 11.13
C LEU A 426 -7.93 4.06 12.47
N LYS A 427 -7.16 2.98 12.40
CA LYS A 427 -6.52 2.32 13.54
C LYS A 427 -5.00 2.39 13.39
N SER A 428 -4.28 1.74 14.31
CA SER A 428 -2.81 1.74 14.34
C SER A 428 -2.19 1.11 13.07
N GLY A 429 -2.88 0.13 12.49
CA GLY A 429 -2.45 -0.64 11.33
C GLY A 429 -3.08 -0.25 9.98
N GLY A 430 -3.85 0.83 9.91
CA GLY A 430 -4.65 1.19 8.73
C GLY A 430 -6.15 1.22 9.05
N PHE A 431 -7.01 1.11 8.04
CA PHE A 431 -8.46 1.16 8.23
C PHE A 431 -9.06 -0.21 8.57
N ALA A 432 -9.96 -0.28 9.55
CA ALA A 432 -10.75 -1.48 9.83
C ALA A 432 -11.85 -1.69 8.76
N THR A 433 -12.23 -2.92 8.46
CA THR A 433 -13.27 -3.21 7.44
C THR A 433 -14.65 -2.68 7.83
N THR A 434 -15.03 -2.92 9.09
CA THR A 434 -16.26 -2.42 9.72
C THR A 434 -15.94 -1.89 11.11
N LEU A 435 -16.95 -1.45 11.85
CA LEU A 435 -16.84 -1.03 13.25
C LEU A 435 -17.39 -2.09 14.23
N VAL A 436 -17.65 -3.32 13.75
CA VAL A 436 -18.32 -4.37 14.52
C VAL A 436 -17.43 -5.60 14.61
N HIS A 437 -17.23 -6.13 15.82
CA HIS A 437 -16.49 -7.37 16.07
C HIS A 437 -17.45 -8.56 16.15
N THR A 438 -17.59 -9.29 15.04
CA THR A 438 -18.46 -10.49 14.98
C THR A 438 -17.71 -11.81 15.04
N GLY A 439 -16.37 -11.77 14.94
CA GLY A 439 -15.54 -12.96 14.68
C GLY A 439 -15.55 -13.42 13.21
N GLN A 440 -16.31 -12.75 12.33
CA GLN A 440 -16.21 -12.95 10.90
C GLN A 440 -15.02 -12.21 10.31
N GLN A 441 -14.53 -12.68 9.16
CA GLN A 441 -13.26 -12.19 8.62
C GLN A 441 -13.34 -10.79 7.98
N TRP A 442 -14.49 -10.40 7.43
CA TRP A 442 -14.72 -9.07 6.84
C TRP A 442 -15.39 -8.12 7.84
N ASP A 443 -14.90 -8.11 9.08
CA ASP A 443 -15.35 -7.27 10.18
C ASP A 443 -14.15 -6.81 11.03
N ALA A 444 -14.36 -5.88 11.96
CA ALA A 444 -13.34 -5.51 12.92
C ALA A 444 -12.86 -6.74 13.73
N PRO A 445 -11.55 -6.86 14.02
CA PRO A 445 -10.51 -5.84 13.90
C PRO A 445 -9.73 -5.93 12.57
N ASN A 446 -10.22 -6.67 11.57
CA ASN A 446 -9.46 -6.95 10.37
C ASN A 446 -9.47 -5.76 9.39
N GLY A 447 -8.31 -5.49 8.79
CA GLY A 447 -8.15 -4.66 7.61
C GLY A 447 -7.69 -5.50 6.41
N TRP A 448 -8.22 -5.16 5.23
CA TRP A 448 -8.00 -5.91 3.99
C TRP A 448 -7.42 -5.00 2.91
N ALA A 449 -6.37 -5.46 2.23
CA ALA A 449 -5.61 -4.66 1.27
C ALA A 449 -6.49 -3.97 0.20
N PRO A 450 -7.48 -4.66 -0.43
CA PRO A 450 -8.39 -4.02 -1.37
C PRO A 450 -9.10 -2.77 -0.81
N LEU A 451 -9.60 -2.87 0.43
CA LEU A 451 -10.36 -1.80 1.07
C LEU A 451 -9.44 -0.65 1.51
N GLN A 452 -8.20 -0.94 1.89
CA GLN A 452 -7.19 0.10 2.12
C GLN A 452 -6.95 0.90 0.84
N TRP A 453 -6.76 0.21 -0.28
CA TRP A 453 -6.51 0.87 -1.57
C TRP A 453 -7.70 1.72 -2.01
N ILE A 454 -8.92 1.18 -1.93
CA ILE A 454 -10.15 1.91 -2.26
C ILE A 454 -10.28 3.18 -1.41
N ALA A 455 -10.08 3.08 -0.09
CA ALA A 455 -10.19 4.22 0.81
C ALA A 455 -9.10 5.28 0.54
N VAL A 456 -7.83 4.86 0.47
CA VAL A 456 -6.68 5.75 0.21
C VAL A 456 -6.82 6.44 -1.14
N ARG A 457 -7.14 5.71 -2.21
CA ARG A 457 -7.36 6.31 -3.54
C ARG A 457 -8.58 7.22 -3.57
N GLY A 458 -9.66 6.85 -2.88
CA GLY A 458 -10.85 7.69 -2.75
C GLY A 458 -10.53 9.02 -2.06
N LEU A 459 -9.73 9.00 -1.00
CA LEU A 459 -9.27 10.22 -0.33
C LEU A 459 -8.40 11.08 -1.24
N LEU A 460 -7.43 10.48 -1.93
CA LEU A 460 -6.53 11.19 -2.86
C LEU A 460 -7.26 11.83 -4.04
N ASN A 461 -8.26 11.15 -4.60
CA ASN A 461 -9.06 11.69 -5.70
C ASN A 461 -9.81 12.99 -5.30
N TYR A 462 -9.97 13.25 -4.00
CA TYR A 462 -10.70 14.40 -3.44
C TYR A 462 -9.81 15.31 -2.57
N GLY A 463 -8.48 15.22 -2.72
CA GLY A 463 -7.52 16.11 -2.05
C GLY A 463 -7.44 15.92 -0.53
N GLN A 464 -7.87 14.77 0.01
CA GLN A 464 -7.76 14.43 1.43
C GLN A 464 -6.43 13.73 1.75
N ASP A 465 -5.35 14.30 1.22
CA ASP A 465 -4.03 13.67 1.10
C ASP A 465 -3.42 13.31 2.45
N GLY A 466 -3.56 14.19 3.46
CA GLY A 466 -3.00 13.97 4.79
C GLY A 466 -3.48 12.66 5.42
N LEU A 467 -4.79 12.41 5.41
CA LEU A 467 -5.38 11.17 5.93
C LEU A 467 -5.03 9.97 5.03
N ALA A 468 -5.03 10.15 3.71
CA ALA A 468 -4.71 9.10 2.77
C ALA A 468 -3.30 8.55 2.98
N PHE A 469 -2.31 9.45 3.10
CA PHE A 469 -0.92 9.08 3.32
C PHE A 469 -0.67 8.54 4.72
N GLU A 470 -1.33 9.09 5.75
CA GLU A 470 -1.29 8.52 7.10
C GLU A 470 -1.76 7.05 7.11
N ALA A 471 -2.92 6.78 6.53
CA ALA A 471 -3.47 5.43 6.47
C ALA A 471 -2.59 4.46 5.67
N ALA A 472 -2.07 4.91 4.52
CA ALA A 472 -1.18 4.10 3.69
C ALA A 472 0.16 3.80 4.38
N ARG A 473 0.74 4.76 5.13
CA ARG A 473 1.95 4.52 5.94
C ARG A 473 1.69 3.52 7.06
N ARG A 474 0.57 3.64 7.79
CA ARG A 474 0.20 2.67 8.84
C ARG A 474 0.02 1.26 8.29
N TRP A 475 -0.66 1.13 7.16
CA TRP A 475 -0.86 -0.15 6.50
C TRP A 475 0.44 -0.79 6.02
N THR A 476 1.28 -0.03 5.29
CA THR A 476 2.55 -0.54 4.76
C THR A 476 3.54 -0.87 5.86
N ALA A 477 3.61 -0.07 6.94
CA ALA A 477 4.41 -0.38 8.12
C ALA A 477 3.94 -1.66 8.83
N LEU A 478 2.62 -1.90 8.92
CA LEU A 478 2.10 -3.15 9.46
C LEU A 478 2.47 -4.35 8.57
N ASN A 479 2.35 -4.22 7.25
CA ASN A 479 2.76 -5.27 6.32
C ASN A 479 4.26 -5.61 6.49
N GLU A 480 5.11 -4.59 6.55
CA GLU A 480 6.57 -4.74 6.76
C GLU A 480 6.89 -5.35 8.12
N LYS A 481 6.23 -4.91 9.20
CA LYS A 481 6.40 -5.46 10.55
C LYS A 481 6.09 -6.95 10.60
N VAL A 482 4.94 -7.36 10.05
CA VAL A 482 4.56 -8.78 10.01
C VAL A 482 5.51 -9.54 9.10
N PHE A 483 5.87 -8.98 7.95
CA PHE A 483 6.82 -9.59 7.04
C PHE A 483 8.18 -9.83 7.69
N LEU A 484 8.75 -8.87 8.42
CA LEU A 484 10.01 -9.02 9.14
C LEU A 484 9.94 -10.11 10.22
N LYS A 485 8.76 -10.30 10.83
CA LYS A 485 8.54 -11.33 11.85
C LYS A 485 8.35 -12.73 11.26
N THR A 486 7.65 -12.86 10.13
CA THR A 486 7.18 -14.17 9.61
C THR A 486 7.84 -14.59 8.30
N GLY A 487 8.48 -13.66 7.59
CA GLY A 487 8.96 -13.82 6.21
C GLY A 487 7.84 -13.82 5.16
N LYS A 488 6.60 -13.47 5.53
CA LYS A 488 5.41 -13.65 4.68
C LYS A 488 4.49 -12.43 4.67
N MET A 489 3.83 -12.23 3.54
CA MET A 489 2.68 -11.34 3.41
C MET A 489 1.40 -12.14 3.65
N MET A 490 0.49 -11.58 4.44
CA MET A 490 -0.75 -12.23 4.86
C MET A 490 -1.94 -11.80 3.98
N GLU A 491 -2.98 -12.63 3.94
CA GLU A 491 -4.29 -12.30 3.33
C GLU A 491 -4.92 -11.03 3.92
N LYS A 492 -4.88 -10.89 5.24
CA LYS A 492 -5.53 -9.83 6.03
C LYS A 492 -4.75 -9.56 7.31
N TYR A 493 -4.98 -8.40 7.93
CA TYR A 493 -4.20 -7.93 9.07
C TYR A 493 -5.10 -7.41 10.21
N ASN A 494 -4.72 -7.63 11.46
CA ASN A 494 -5.35 -6.97 12.60
C ASN A 494 -4.84 -5.52 12.64
N VAL A 495 -5.73 -4.56 12.35
CA VAL A 495 -5.35 -3.15 12.27
C VAL A 495 -5.52 -2.40 13.59
N GLU A 496 -6.21 -2.98 14.57
CA GLU A 496 -6.38 -2.39 15.91
C GLU A 496 -5.16 -2.69 16.79
N ASP A 497 -4.78 -3.96 16.88
CA ASP A 497 -3.59 -4.43 17.58
C ASP A 497 -2.60 -5.05 16.60
N THR A 498 -1.57 -4.26 16.25
CA THR A 498 -0.50 -4.67 15.32
C THR A 498 0.43 -5.75 15.86
N GLY A 499 0.27 -6.19 17.11
CA GLY A 499 1.01 -7.31 17.69
C GLY A 499 0.35 -8.68 17.43
N LEU A 500 -0.95 -8.68 17.13
CA LEU A 500 -1.76 -9.89 16.97
C LEU A 500 -1.89 -10.31 15.51
N GLU A 501 -2.04 -11.61 15.29
CA GLU A 501 -2.42 -12.14 13.99
C GLU A 501 -3.91 -11.86 13.71
N ALA A 502 -4.24 -11.64 12.44
CA ALA A 502 -5.63 -11.53 12.00
C ALA A 502 -6.29 -12.91 11.99
N GLY A 503 -7.58 -12.97 12.36
CA GLY A 503 -8.33 -14.22 12.44
C GLY A 503 -9.77 -14.09 11.92
N GLY A 504 -10.61 -15.06 12.27
CA GLY A 504 -12.05 -15.07 11.95
C GLY A 504 -12.40 -15.67 10.59
N GLY A 505 -13.69 -15.97 10.39
CA GLY A 505 -14.21 -16.64 9.20
C GLY A 505 -14.19 -18.17 9.27
N GLU A 506 -14.40 -18.82 8.12
CA GLU A 506 -14.57 -20.29 8.03
C GLU A 506 -13.26 -21.07 7.80
N TYR A 507 -12.12 -20.37 7.60
CA TYR A 507 -10.81 -20.99 7.36
C TYR A 507 -9.64 -20.21 8.01
N PRO A 508 -8.49 -20.85 8.31
CA PRO A 508 -7.31 -20.17 8.85
C PRO A 508 -6.72 -19.11 7.91
N GLY A 509 -5.98 -18.14 8.43
CA GLY A 509 -5.29 -17.12 7.61
C GLY A 509 -4.39 -17.74 6.53
N GLN A 510 -4.34 -17.11 5.35
CA GLN A 510 -3.58 -17.60 4.19
C GLN A 510 -2.29 -16.80 3.97
N ASP A 511 -1.26 -17.52 3.52
CA ASP A 511 0.04 -17.00 3.14
C ASP A 511 0.06 -16.60 1.65
N GLY A 512 0.68 -15.48 1.30
CA GLY A 512 0.94 -15.16 -0.12
C GLY A 512 1.18 -13.68 -0.38
N PHE A 513 0.22 -12.78 -0.17
CA PHE A 513 -1.12 -12.92 -0.74
C PHE A 513 -1.23 -11.93 -1.90
N GLY A 514 -1.75 -12.36 -3.06
CA GLY A 514 -1.72 -11.60 -4.33
C GLY A 514 -2.14 -10.13 -4.21
N TRP A 515 -3.30 -9.83 -3.63
CA TRP A 515 -3.72 -8.43 -3.42
C TRP A 515 -2.86 -7.67 -2.42
N THR A 516 -2.25 -8.34 -1.43
CA THR A 516 -1.54 -7.68 -0.34
C THR A 516 -0.23 -7.18 -0.91
N ASN A 517 0.43 -8.07 -1.65
CA ASN A 517 1.60 -7.80 -2.46
C ASN A 517 1.32 -6.64 -3.44
N GLY A 518 0.21 -6.74 -4.17
CA GLY A 518 -0.16 -5.75 -5.18
C GLY A 518 -0.41 -4.36 -4.61
N VAL A 519 -1.22 -4.28 -3.56
CA VAL A 519 -1.56 -3.03 -2.87
C VAL A 519 -0.36 -2.47 -2.12
N TYR A 520 0.46 -3.30 -1.46
CA TYR A 520 1.67 -2.86 -0.78
C TYR A 520 2.61 -2.12 -1.74
N LEU A 521 2.95 -2.73 -2.88
CA LEU A 521 3.80 -2.09 -3.90
C LEU A 521 3.17 -0.79 -4.44
N ALA A 522 1.87 -0.82 -4.72
CA ALA A 522 1.17 0.35 -5.24
C ALA A 522 1.09 1.50 -4.21
N MET A 523 0.93 1.18 -2.92
CA MET A 523 0.96 2.16 -1.83
C MET A 523 2.35 2.73 -1.63
N LYS A 524 3.40 1.89 -1.58
CA LYS A 524 4.80 2.35 -1.52
C LYS A 524 5.19 3.21 -2.72
N ALA A 525 4.44 3.15 -3.83
CA ALA A 525 4.63 4.01 -4.99
C ALA A 525 3.83 5.33 -4.97
N LEU A 526 3.02 5.63 -3.93
CA LEU A 526 2.31 6.91 -3.80
C LEU A 526 3.25 8.01 -3.30
N PRO A 527 3.26 9.24 -3.84
CA PRO A 527 4.26 10.27 -3.46
C PRO A 527 4.41 10.55 -1.95
N GLY A 528 3.34 10.53 -1.16
CA GLY A 528 3.40 10.74 0.30
C GLY A 528 3.65 9.49 1.14
N VAL A 529 3.89 8.34 0.50
CA VAL A 529 4.13 7.01 1.12
C VAL A 529 5.38 6.35 0.55
N ARG A 530 5.73 6.68 -0.70
CA ARG A 530 7.09 6.64 -1.22
C ARG A 530 7.92 7.17 -0.09
N ASP A 531 8.90 6.38 0.29
CA ASP A 531 10.04 6.95 0.95
C ASP A 531 10.51 8.04 -0.05
N THR A 532 10.21 9.31 0.24
CA THR A 532 10.66 10.45 -0.56
C THR A 532 12.16 10.65 -0.42
N ALA A 533 12.80 9.77 0.33
CA ALA A 533 14.09 9.25 -0.03
C ALA A 533 14.05 8.75 -1.50
N LYS A 534 14.67 9.50 -2.43
CA LYS A 534 15.81 8.84 -3.11
C LYS A 534 16.47 8.03 -2.02
N GLU A 535 16.49 6.70 -2.18
CA GLU A 535 16.99 5.72 -1.20
C GLU A 535 17.99 6.40 -0.28
N HIS A 536 17.89 6.23 1.04
CA HIS A 536 18.99 6.60 1.91
C HIS A 536 20.23 5.91 1.36
N ASP A 537 20.96 6.62 0.49
CA ASP A 537 22.14 6.12 -0.17
C ASP A 537 23.18 6.34 0.91
N MET A 538 23.29 5.28 1.71
CA MET A 538 24.27 5.15 2.75
C MET A 538 25.53 4.67 2.06
N GLY A 539 26.56 5.49 2.10
CA GLY A 539 27.83 5.21 1.47
C GLY A 539 28.97 5.36 2.44
N PHE A 540 30.11 4.84 2.02
CA PHE A 540 31.38 5.10 2.67
C PHE A 540 32.36 5.67 1.63
N VAL A 541 33.16 6.64 2.03
CA VAL A 541 34.30 7.13 1.25
C VAL A 541 35.58 7.04 2.07
N GLU A 542 36.65 6.55 1.47
CA GLU A 542 37.97 6.51 2.10
C GLU A 542 38.68 7.85 1.91
N HIS A 543 39.11 8.48 3.00
CA HIS A 543 39.91 9.70 2.96
C HIS A 543 40.82 9.80 4.20
N ASP A 544 42.11 10.09 3.98
CA ASP A 544 43.12 10.30 5.02
C ASP A 544 43.15 9.21 6.12
N GLY A 545 42.99 7.94 5.73
CA GLY A 545 43.00 6.80 6.68
C GLY A 545 41.71 6.63 7.49
N CYS A 546 40.65 7.33 7.12
CA CYS A 546 39.30 7.16 7.63
C CYS A 546 38.35 6.68 6.52
N LYS A 547 37.45 5.77 6.89
CA LYS A 547 36.29 5.34 6.14
C LYS A 547 35.08 6.14 6.62
N LEU A 548 34.73 7.17 5.88
CA LEU A 548 33.73 8.17 6.25
C LEU A 548 32.35 7.73 5.79
N TYR A 549 31.42 7.61 6.72
CA TYR A 549 30.01 7.35 6.42
C TYR A 549 29.31 8.63 5.96
N TYR A 550 28.41 8.49 4.99
CA TYR A 550 27.44 9.52 4.67
C TYR A 550 26.10 8.89 4.31
N GLN A 551 25.04 9.67 4.46
CA GLN A 551 23.72 9.36 3.91
C GLN A 551 23.21 10.51 3.06
N THR A 552 22.43 10.20 2.03
CA THR A 552 21.72 11.22 1.26
C THR A 552 20.20 11.00 1.30
N CYS A 553 19.41 12.07 1.23
CA CYS A 553 17.96 11.97 1.06
C CYS A 553 17.38 13.25 0.42
N GLY A 554 16.17 13.16 -0.14
CA GLY A 554 15.51 14.30 -0.77
C GLY A 554 15.93 14.57 -2.22
N SER A 555 15.43 15.69 -2.75
CA SER A 555 15.69 16.12 -4.12
C SER A 555 15.71 17.63 -4.23
N GLY A 556 16.66 18.16 -5.00
CA GLY A 556 16.85 19.60 -5.21
C GLY A 556 18.31 20.00 -5.08
N SER A 557 18.57 21.28 -4.80
CA SER A 557 19.93 21.78 -4.59
C SER A 557 20.63 21.02 -3.45
N PRO A 558 21.91 20.62 -3.60
CA PRO A 558 22.63 19.92 -2.55
C PRO A 558 22.77 20.77 -1.27
N LEU A 559 22.47 20.18 -0.12
CA LEU A 559 22.65 20.78 1.21
C LEU A 559 23.38 19.80 2.12
N VAL A 560 24.59 20.15 2.54
CA VAL A 560 25.37 19.37 3.49
C VAL A 560 25.00 19.76 4.92
N LEU A 561 24.73 18.78 5.79
CA LEU A 561 24.39 18.99 7.20
C LEU A 561 25.50 18.40 8.10
N LEU A 562 26.26 19.26 8.77
CA LEU A 562 27.43 18.90 9.59
C LEU A 562 27.11 18.97 11.09
N HIS A 563 27.14 17.82 11.76
CA HIS A 563 26.76 17.69 13.17
C HIS A 563 27.83 18.22 14.16
N GLY A 564 27.41 18.50 15.40
CA GLY A 564 28.26 18.96 16.50
C GLY A 564 29.08 17.89 17.22
N LEU A 565 29.83 18.31 18.25
CA LEU A 565 30.67 17.43 19.08
C LEU A 565 29.82 16.39 19.81
N GLY A 566 30.23 15.12 19.76
CA GLY A 566 29.56 14.02 20.46
C GLY A 566 28.24 13.56 19.82
N ALA A 567 27.80 14.22 18.75
CA ALA A 567 26.68 13.81 17.91
C ALA A 567 27.18 13.03 16.67
N ASP A 568 26.23 12.64 15.82
CA ASP A 568 26.44 12.14 14.46
C ASP A 568 25.33 12.66 13.53
N GLY A 569 25.24 12.16 12.31
CA GLY A 569 24.20 12.54 11.35
C GLY A 569 22.76 12.34 11.85
N ALA A 570 22.53 11.54 12.89
CA ALA A 570 21.20 11.33 13.45
C ALA A 570 20.67 12.56 14.21
N SER A 571 21.53 13.51 14.62
CA SER A 571 21.05 14.76 15.23
C SER A 571 20.14 15.56 14.30
N TRP A 572 20.31 15.41 12.99
CA TRP A 572 19.50 16.10 11.99
C TRP A 572 18.13 15.45 11.73
N LEU A 573 17.83 14.29 12.30
CA LEU A 573 16.59 13.53 12.05
C LEU A 573 15.31 14.40 12.11
N PRO A 574 15.13 15.30 13.09
CA PRO A 574 13.91 16.12 13.18
C PRO A 574 13.69 17.07 11.99
N VAL A 575 14.75 17.40 11.25
CA VAL A 575 14.69 18.36 10.14
C VAL A 575 14.92 17.74 8.76
N LEU A 576 15.26 16.45 8.68
CA LEU A 576 15.48 15.78 7.39
C LEU A 576 14.22 15.79 6.52
N GLU A 577 13.06 15.39 7.07
CA GLU A 577 11.81 15.36 6.30
C GLU A 577 11.43 16.75 5.75
N PRO A 578 11.32 17.83 6.55
CA PRO A 578 10.93 19.12 6.02
C PRO A 578 11.95 19.71 5.03
N LEU A 579 13.25 19.52 5.23
CA LEU A 579 14.28 20.04 4.31
C LEU A 579 14.41 19.22 3.01
N SER A 580 14.25 17.90 3.07
CA SER A 580 14.35 16.99 1.91
C SER A 580 13.33 17.27 0.81
N LYS A 581 12.25 18.00 1.13
CA LYS A 581 11.22 18.46 0.19
C LYS A 581 11.77 19.48 -0.83
N ARG A 582 12.88 20.16 -0.52
CA ARG A 582 13.47 21.20 -1.36
C ARG A 582 14.94 20.97 -1.71
N PHE A 583 15.65 20.18 -0.92
CA PHE A 583 17.08 19.99 -1.05
C PHE A 583 17.44 18.50 -1.17
N THR A 584 18.55 18.23 -1.87
CA THR A 584 19.23 16.94 -1.74
C THR A 584 20.13 17.03 -0.51
N LEU A 585 19.71 16.45 0.60
CA LEU A 585 20.45 16.46 1.85
C LEU A 585 21.62 15.48 1.78
N ILE A 586 22.79 15.92 2.24
CA ILE A 586 24.00 15.11 2.36
C ILE A 586 24.42 15.21 3.82
N VAL A 587 24.35 14.10 4.54
CA VAL A 587 24.55 14.07 6.00
C VAL A 587 25.72 13.13 6.29
N PRO A 588 26.96 13.64 6.26
CA PRO A 588 28.14 12.86 6.63
C PRO A 588 28.25 12.73 8.14
N ASP A 589 28.75 11.57 8.60
CA ASP A 589 29.29 11.44 9.95
C ASP A 589 30.73 11.92 9.93
N ASN A 590 31.06 12.89 10.79
CA ASN A 590 32.42 13.36 10.95
C ASN A 590 33.35 12.20 11.33
N ARG A 591 34.64 12.29 10.96
CA ARG A 591 35.66 11.35 11.46
C ARG A 591 35.57 11.22 12.98
N PHE A 592 35.78 10.00 13.48
CA PHE A 592 35.65 9.63 14.90
C PHE A 592 34.23 9.66 15.48
N SER A 593 33.20 9.91 14.67
CA SER A 593 31.80 9.95 15.09
C SER A 593 30.90 9.02 14.30
N GLY A 594 29.79 8.61 14.91
CA GLY A 594 28.75 7.82 14.26
C GLY A 594 29.29 6.51 13.67
N ARG A 595 29.01 6.31 12.39
CA ARG A 595 29.41 5.14 11.61
C ARG A 595 30.74 5.33 10.88
N SER A 596 31.37 6.50 10.98
CA SER A 596 32.68 6.74 10.38
C SER A 596 33.78 6.04 11.18
N GLU A 597 34.56 5.21 10.50
CA GLU A 597 35.65 4.44 11.10
C GLU A 597 37.00 5.05 10.72
N CYS A 598 37.90 5.23 11.70
CA CYS A 598 39.26 5.72 11.44
C CYS A 598 40.29 4.69 11.94
N PRO A 599 40.46 3.56 11.24
CA PRO A 599 41.39 2.51 11.65
C PRO A 599 42.87 2.91 11.44
N GLY A 600 43.15 3.86 10.54
CA GLY A 600 44.47 4.44 10.36
C GLY A 600 44.77 5.58 11.33
N THR A 601 46.01 6.08 11.34
CA THR A 601 46.35 7.37 11.95
C THR A 601 46.21 8.45 10.88
N PRO A 602 45.20 9.34 10.93
CA PRO A 602 45.04 10.38 9.92
C PRO A 602 46.24 11.31 9.89
N LYS A 603 46.65 11.76 8.70
CA LYS A 603 47.80 12.65 8.53
C LYS A 603 47.48 14.05 9.03
N GLU A 604 46.25 14.52 8.83
CA GLU A 604 45.81 15.86 9.25
C GLU A 604 44.74 15.75 10.34
N LEU A 605 45.16 15.87 11.61
CA LEU A 605 44.26 15.81 12.76
C LEU A 605 43.81 17.22 13.20
N SER A 606 42.99 17.86 12.37
CA SER A 606 42.45 19.21 12.61
C SER A 606 41.05 19.41 12.01
N ILE A 607 40.37 20.51 12.34
CA ILE A 607 39.10 20.89 11.69
C ILE A 607 39.28 21.08 10.17
N LYS A 608 40.47 21.50 9.70
CA LYS A 608 40.77 21.58 8.27
C LYS A 608 40.79 20.20 7.62
N GLY A 609 41.32 19.19 8.31
CA GLY A 609 41.23 17.79 7.88
C GLY A 609 39.78 17.33 7.75
N MET A 610 38.92 17.69 8.71
CA MET A 610 37.48 17.40 8.66
C MET A 610 36.77 18.12 7.52
N ALA A 611 37.17 19.36 7.17
CA ALA A 611 36.65 20.03 5.98
C ALA A 611 37.08 19.32 4.68
N ALA A 612 38.30 18.76 4.63
CA ALA A 612 38.74 17.94 3.50
C ALA A 612 37.93 16.62 3.38
N ASP A 613 37.47 16.05 4.50
CA ASP A 613 36.55 14.89 4.48
C ASP A 613 35.23 15.22 3.79
N VAL A 614 34.64 16.38 4.12
CA VAL A 614 33.41 16.85 3.46
C VAL A 614 33.63 16.98 1.96
N LYS A 615 34.79 17.49 1.54
CA LYS A 615 35.15 17.54 0.12
C LYS A 615 35.21 16.14 -0.49
N ALA A 616 35.84 15.18 0.18
CA ALA A 616 35.94 13.81 -0.32
C ALA A 616 34.56 13.15 -0.50
N VAL A 617 33.63 13.39 0.44
CA VAL A 617 32.23 12.95 0.32
C VAL A 617 31.55 13.60 -0.90
N LEU A 618 31.71 14.90 -1.08
CA LEU A 618 31.11 15.62 -2.22
C LEU A 618 31.71 15.18 -3.56
N ASP A 619 33.03 14.97 -3.63
CA ASP A 619 33.71 14.46 -4.82
C ASP A 619 33.19 13.06 -5.18
N ALA A 620 33.05 12.17 -4.20
CA ALA A 620 32.52 10.81 -4.39
C ALA A 620 31.06 10.81 -4.91
N LEU A 621 30.26 11.79 -4.47
CA LEU A 621 28.89 11.99 -4.93
C LEU A 621 28.79 12.78 -6.25
N GLY A 622 29.92 13.24 -6.82
CA GLY A 622 29.94 14.06 -8.02
C GLY A 622 29.33 15.46 -7.84
N VAL A 623 29.24 15.96 -6.60
CA VAL A 623 28.63 17.25 -6.25
C VAL A 623 29.67 18.36 -6.36
N LYS A 624 29.48 19.25 -7.34
CA LYS A 624 30.41 20.36 -7.60
C LYS A 624 30.21 21.56 -6.68
N LYS A 625 28.97 21.78 -6.23
CA LYS A 625 28.54 22.92 -5.42
C LYS A 625 27.38 22.53 -4.52
N ALA A 626 27.39 23.03 -3.30
CA ALA A 626 26.36 22.76 -2.30
C ALA A 626 26.15 23.95 -1.36
N HIS A 627 24.98 24.03 -0.75
CA HIS A 627 24.79 24.76 0.49
C HIS A 627 25.42 23.95 1.64
N ILE A 628 26.00 24.63 2.62
CA ILE A 628 26.62 23.99 3.78
C ILE A 628 25.96 24.54 5.04
N ALA A 629 25.42 23.66 5.87
CA ALA A 629 24.94 23.99 7.21
C ALA A 629 25.74 23.21 8.25
N GLY A 630 26.22 23.91 9.28
CA GLY A 630 26.98 23.30 10.37
C GLY A 630 26.48 23.74 11.72
N HIS A 631 26.26 22.76 12.60
CA HIS A 631 25.88 22.96 14.00
C HIS A 631 27.10 22.83 14.90
N SER A 632 27.33 23.81 15.79
CA SER A 632 28.37 23.73 16.82
C SER A 632 29.76 23.41 16.24
N MET A 633 30.39 22.29 16.59
CA MET A 633 31.64 21.81 15.96
C MET A 633 31.52 21.67 14.43
N GLY A 634 30.39 21.21 13.92
CA GLY A 634 30.12 21.14 12.48
C GLY A 634 30.12 22.52 11.83
N GLY A 635 29.81 23.58 12.59
CA GLY A 635 29.98 24.98 12.18
C GLY A 635 31.44 25.39 12.00
N TYR A 636 32.37 24.86 12.81
CA TYR A 636 33.81 25.05 12.60
C TYR A 636 34.28 24.39 11.29
N VAL A 637 33.79 23.17 11.02
CA VAL A 637 34.06 22.44 9.78
C VAL A 637 33.50 23.20 8.58
N ALA A 638 32.28 23.73 8.68
CA ALA A 638 31.63 24.51 7.63
C ALA A 638 32.42 25.79 7.29
N GLN A 639 32.96 26.48 8.30
CA GLN A 639 33.81 27.66 8.11
C GLN A 639 35.12 27.31 7.38
N GLU A 640 35.84 26.27 7.82
CA GLU A 640 37.07 25.85 7.13
C GLU A 640 36.78 25.36 5.71
N PHE A 641 35.65 24.69 5.48
CA PHE A 641 35.23 24.28 4.14
C PHE A 641 35.00 25.49 3.23
N ALA A 642 34.28 26.51 3.71
CA ALA A 642 34.03 27.73 2.95
C ALA A 642 35.30 28.55 2.68
N LEU A 643 36.29 28.50 3.57
CA LEU A 643 37.59 29.15 3.39
C LEU A 643 38.50 28.40 2.41
N ALA A 644 38.55 27.06 2.50
CA ALA A 644 39.41 26.24 1.66
C ALA A 644 38.84 26.04 0.24
N TYR A 645 37.51 25.94 0.12
CA TYR A 645 36.82 25.60 -1.13
C TYR A 645 35.70 26.60 -1.47
N PRO A 646 35.99 27.91 -1.56
CA PRO A 646 34.96 28.94 -1.76
C PRO A 646 34.15 28.75 -3.05
N GLY A 647 34.74 28.13 -4.07
CA GLY A 647 34.05 27.82 -5.33
C GLY A 647 33.01 26.68 -5.24
N MET A 648 32.99 25.93 -4.14
CA MET A 648 32.06 24.80 -3.91
C MET A 648 30.89 25.15 -2.97
N VAL A 649 30.85 26.37 -2.43
CA VAL A 649 29.82 26.79 -1.47
C VAL A 649 28.86 27.79 -2.10
N ASP A 650 27.59 27.42 -2.19
CA ASP A 650 26.54 28.34 -2.68
C ASP A 650 26.04 29.27 -1.57
N ALA A 651 25.77 28.72 -0.38
CA ALA A 651 25.43 29.49 0.80
C ALA A 651 25.85 28.73 2.06
N LEU A 652 26.01 29.46 3.16
CA LEU A 652 26.53 28.95 4.44
C LEU A 652 25.52 29.23 5.56
N VAL A 653 25.20 28.22 6.36
CA VAL A 653 24.40 28.35 7.59
C VAL A 653 25.25 27.88 8.77
N LEU A 654 25.38 28.75 9.77
CA LEU A 654 26.18 28.49 10.96
C LEU A 654 25.25 28.53 12.18
N GLU A 655 24.93 27.36 12.72
CA GLU A 655 24.02 27.19 13.85
C GLU A 655 24.80 27.01 15.16
N ASP A 656 24.49 27.82 16.17
CA ASP A 656 24.97 27.68 17.54
C ASP A 656 26.49 27.43 17.62
N THR A 657 27.25 28.24 16.88
CA THR A 657 28.70 28.05 16.67
C THR A 657 29.45 29.38 16.75
N ALA A 658 30.78 29.32 16.74
CA ALA A 658 31.66 30.47 16.89
C ALA A 658 32.89 30.36 15.97
N ALA A 659 33.75 31.38 15.98
CA ALA A 659 35.00 31.37 15.20
C ALA A 659 36.13 30.56 15.87
N SER A 660 36.02 30.32 17.17
CA SER A 660 36.97 29.54 17.96
C SER A 660 36.31 29.06 19.26
N THR A 661 36.93 28.10 19.94
CA THR A 661 36.47 27.66 21.26
C THR A 661 36.95 28.61 22.35
N SER A 662 36.03 29.21 23.10
CA SER A 662 36.37 30.14 24.19
C SER A 662 37.07 29.43 25.36
N PRO A 663 37.87 30.15 26.17
CA PRO A 663 38.58 29.55 27.31
C PRO A 663 37.66 28.79 28.29
N ARG A 664 36.43 29.30 28.50
CA ARG A 664 35.39 28.62 29.30
C ARG A 664 35.06 27.25 28.71
N ASN A 665 34.76 27.21 27.42
CA ASN A 665 34.34 25.98 26.75
C ASN A 665 35.49 24.99 26.59
N LYS A 666 36.75 25.46 26.42
CA LYS A 666 37.92 24.56 26.47
C LYS A 666 37.97 23.83 27.82
N ALA A 667 37.83 24.56 28.93
CA ALA A 667 37.82 23.95 30.26
C ALA A 667 36.65 22.96 30.46
N LEU A 668 35.45 23.31 29.99
CA LEU A 668 34.25 22.48 30.07
C LEU A 668 34.35 21.20 29.22
N PHE A 669 34.74 21.32 27.95
CA PHE A 669 34.89 20.18 27.05
C PHE A 669 36.02 19.24 27.53
N SER A 670 37.13 19.80 28.03
CA SER A 670 38.20 19.03 28.67
C SER A 670 37.73 18.31 29.95
N LEU A 671 36.79 18.89 30.71
CA LEU A 671 36.17 18.21 31.84
C LEU A 671 35.33 17.02 31.39
N TRP A 672 34.45 17.21 30.40
CA TRP A 672 33.62 16.13 29.85
C TRP A 672 34.47 15.01 29.24
N ALA A 673 35.52 15.35 28.48
CA ALA A 673 36.44 14.37 27.92
C ALA A 673 37.11 13.52 29.02
N ARG A 674 37.63 14.15 30.07
CA ARG A 674 38.23 13.43 31.21
C ARG A 674 37.22 12.56 31.95
N ARG A 675 35.98 13.04 32.11
CA ARG A 675 34.90 12.29 32.76
C ARG A 675 34.51 11.06 31.94
N LEU A 676 34.27 11.21 30.63
CA LEU A 676 33.98 10.11 29.72
C LEU A 676 35.11 9.09 29.66
N LEU A 677 36.38 9.54 29.64
CA LEU A 677 37.53 8.63 29.65
C LEU A 677 37.62 7.80 30.93
N ARG A 678 37.17 8.35 32.07
CA ARG A 678 37.21 7.68 33.37
C ARG A 678 36.03 6.72 33.55
N ASP A 679 34.83 7.18 33.24
CA ASP A 679 33.57 6.52 33.65
C ASP A 679 32.81 5.88 32.48
N GLY A 680 33.17 6.21 31.23
CA GLY A 680 32.36 5.91 30.06
C GLY A 680 31.08 6.74 29.98
N TYR A 681 30.17 6.38 29.09
CA TYR A 681 28.84 6.97 29.03
C TYR A 681 27.97 6.40 30.16
N SER A 682 27.36 7.29 30.95
CA SER A 682 26.43 6.93 32.03
C SER A 682 25.23 7.87 32.02
N ALA A 683 24.16 7.52 32.76
CA ALA A 683 23.01 8.40 32.91
C ALA A 683 23.42 9.76 33.51
N GLU A 684 24.29 9.74 34.53
CA GLU A 684 24.78 10.95 35.20
C GLU A 684 25.58 11.86 34.27
N PHE A 685 26.28 11.29 33.28
CA PHE A 685 26.96 12.09 32.25
C PHE A 685 25.96 12.86 31.39
N TRP A 686 24.89 12.20 30.94
CA TRP A 686 23.84 12.84 30.13
C TRP A 686 23.01 13.85 30.93
N GLU A 687 22.72 13.56 32.20
CA GLU A 687 22.06 14.50 33.12
C GLU A 687 22.88 15.77 33.36
N GLU A 688 24.22 15.66 33.38
CA GLU A 688 25.10 16.82 33.42
C GLU A 688 25.16 17.57 32.09
N LEU A 689 25.16 16.85 30.96
CA LEU A 689 25.36 17.43 29.63
C LEU A 689 24.12 18.18 29.12
N PHE A 690 22.92 17.61 29.25
CA PHE A 690 21.71 18.18 28.65
C PHE A 690 21.35 19.60 29.10
N PRO A 691 21.56 20.02 30.36
CA PRO A 691 21.34 21.40 30.77
C PRO A 691 22.21 22.43 30.02
N TRP A 692 23.34 22.01 29.42
CA TRP A 692 24.14 22.86 28.55
C TRP A 692 23.62 22.91 27.11
N LEU A 693 22.91 21.87 26.67
CA LEU A 693 22.46 21.73 25.29
C LEU A 693 21.02 22.24 25.06
N LEU A 694 20.15 22.05 26.06
CA LEU A 694 18.71 22.31 25.95
C LEU A 694 18.33 23.56 26.74
N SER A 695 17.43 24.35 26.18
CA SER A 695 16.88 25.54 26.86
C SER A 695 16.12 25.18 28.14
N SER A 696 16.03 26.15 29.06
CA SER A 696 15.10 26.07 30.20
C SER A 696 13.65 25.87 29.77
N ARG A 697 13.27 26.43 28.60
CA ARG A 697 11.97 26.23 27.96
C ARG A 697 11.70 24.76 27.65
N MET A 698 12.68 24.01 27.14
CA MET A 698 12.53 22.58 26.88
C MET A 698 12.18 21.79 28.16
N TYR A 699 12.83 22.11 29.28
CA TYR A 699 12.54 21.49 30.58
C TYR A 699 11.16 21.87 31.13
N GLN A 700 10.63 23.04 30.77
CA GLN A 700 9.31 23.51 31.22
C GLN A 700 8.17 22.99 30.34
N GLU A 701 8.32 23.07 29.01
CA GLU A 701 7.29 22.71 28.04
C GLU A 701 7.28 21.21 27.70
N ARG A 702 8.43 20.54 27.81
CA ARG A 702 8.60 19.11 27.48
C ARG A 702 9.49 18.40 28.52
N PRO A 703 9.11 18.37 29.81
CA PRO A 703 9.93 17.78 30.88
C PRO A 703 10.30 16.31 30.67
N GLN A 704 9.53 15.57 29.87
CA GLN A 704 9.80 14.19 29.49
C GLN A 704 10.90 14.02 28.43
N PHE A 705 11.25 15.08 27.69
CA PHE A 705 12.18 15.00 26.58
C PHE A 705 13.62 14.68 27.01
N PRO A 706 14.23 15.36 28.00
CA PRO A 706 15.62 15.05 28.39
C PRO A 706 15.80 13.61 28.91
N PRO A 707 14.94 13.05 29.78
CA PRO A 707 15.02 11.64 30.18
C PRO A 707 14.84 10.67 29.00
N MET A 708 13.95 10.99 28.06
CA MET A 708 13.74 10.18 26.85
C MET A 708 14.97 10.21 25.92
N ALA A 709 15.54 11.39 25.70
CA ALA A 709 16.75 11.58 24.90
C ALA A 709 17.95 10.89 25.53
N MET A 710 18.08 10.93 26.86
CA MET A 710 19.09 10.18 27.61
C MET A 710 18.99 8.69 27.34
N LYS A 711 17.79 8.12 27.52
CA LYS A 711 17.55 6.70 27.29
C LYS A 711 17.88 6.31 25.85
N ALA A 712 17.43 7.11 24.88
CA ALA A 712 17.71 6.89 23.47
C ALA A 712 19.22 6.92 23.18
N ALA A 713 19.96 7.87 23.77
CA ALA A 713 21.40 7.96 23.62
C ALA A 713 22.12 6.74 24.23
N MET A 714 21.72 6.30 25.43
CA MET A 714 22.31 5.13 26.08
C MET A 714 22.08 3.82 25.31
N GLU A 715 20.99 3.73 24.55
CA GLU A 715 20.67 2.58 23.69
C GLU A 715 21.25 2.71 22.27
N TYR A 716 21.87 3.85 21.94
CA TYR A 716 22.31 4.14 20.57
C TYR A 716 23.65 3.46 20.23
N PRO A 717 23.71 2.60 19.19
CA PRO A 717 24.88 1.75 18.95
C PRO A 717 26.07 2.47 18.29
N TYR A 718 25.88 3.70 17.81
CA TYR A 718 26.91 4.44 17.05
C TYR A 718 27.45 5.66 17.81
N LEU A 719 27.32 5.69 19.14
CA LEU A 719 27.97 6.73 19.94
C LEU A 719 29.49 6.70 19.73
N SER A 720 30.08 7.89 19.63
CA SER A 720 31.54 8.05 19.58
C SER A 720 32.16 7.40 20.82
N SER A 721 33.27 6.68 20.68
CA SER A 721 33.96 6.16 21.88
C SER A 721 34.48 7.30 22.77
N PRO A 722 34.64 7.11 24.09
CA PRO A 722 35.23 8.13 24.96
C PRO A 722 36.59 8.66 24.48
N ALA A 723 37.43 7.79 23.90
CA ALA A 723 38.71 8.17 23.33
C ALA A 723 38.56 9.04 22.08
N ASN A 724 37.58 8.73 21.23
CA ASN A 724 37.25 9.51 20.04
C ASN A 724 36.67 10.89 20.42
N PHE A 725 35.79 10.93 21.42
CA PHE A 725 35.27 12.18 21.97
C PHE A 725 36.41 13.08 22.48
N ALA A 726 37.31 12.54 23.30
CA ALA A 726 38.47 13.29 23.81
C ALA A 726 39.40 13.78 22.69
N ARG A 727 39.56 12.98 21.62
CA ARG A 727 40.33 13.37 20.44
C ARG A 727 39.68 14.55 19.70
N LEU A 728 38.35 14.55 19.52
CA LEU A 728 37.62 15.65 18.91
C LEU A 728 37.71 16.93 19.75
N VAL A 729 37.65 16.85 21.08
CA VAL A 729 37.90 18.00 21.97
C VAL A 729 39.29 18.60 21.73
N GLY A 730 40.34 17.77 21.68
CA GLY A 730 41.70 18.25 21.40
C GLY A 730 41.89 18.86 20.00
N ILE A 731 41.07 18.46 19.02
CA ILE A 731 41.02 19.07 17.69
C ILE A 731 40.36 20.45 17.76
N MET A 732 39.20 20.56 18.43
CA MET A 732 38.45 21.81 18.57
C MET A 732 39.24 22.88 19.33
N GLU A 733 39.97 22.51 20.38
CA GLU A 733 40.75 23.46 21.19
C GLU A 733 41.81 24.23 20.39
N LYS A 734 42.25 23.67 19.25
CA LYS A 734 43.25 24.26 18.35
C LYS A 734 42.64 25.05 17.19
N HIS A 735 41.32 25.02 17.04
CA HIS A 735 40.62 25.68 15.94
C HIS A 735 40.46 27.19 16.19
N ASP A 736 40.77 27.99 15.16
CA ASP A 736 40.54 29.43 15.13
C ASP A 736 40.44 29.94 13.67
N THR A 737 39.28 30.50 13.32
CA THR A 737 39.01 31.17 12.03
C THR A 737 38.84 32.68 12.18
N ALA A 738 38.92 33.26 13.37
CA ALA A 738 38.50 34.64 13.65
C ALA A 738 39.19 35.67 12.72
N SER A 739 40.49 35.51 12.49
CA SER A 739 41.27 36.40 11.60
C SER A 739 40.96 36.25 10.11
N ARG A 740 40.30 35.16 9.71
CA ARG A 740 40.01 34.76 8.33
C ARG A 740 38.53 34.84 7.95
N LEU A 741 37.63 35.15 8.89
CA LEU A 741 36.18 35.21 8.62
C LEU A 741 35.81 36.13 7.45
N LYS A 742 36.52 37.26 7.30
CA LYS A 742 36.37 38.21 6.19
C LYS A 742 36.65 37.61 4.80
N ASP A 743 37.33 36.48 4.76
CA ASP A 743 37.70 35.78 3.53
C ASP A 743 36.61 34.80 3.06
N ILE A 744 35.63 34.47 3.91
CA ILE A 744 34.44 33.70 3.52
C ILE A 744 33.65 34.50 2.47
N LYS A 745 33.46 33.88 1.29
CA LYS A 745 32.78 34.52 0.15
C LYS A 745 31.30 34.13 0.02
N ALA A 746 30.91 33.03 0.65
CA ALA A 746 29.54 32.53 0.58
C ALA A 746 28.57 33.46 1.33
N ARG A 747 27.36 33.62 0.79
CA ARG A 747 26.26 34.26 1.50
C ARG A 747 25.98 33.46 2.78
N THR A 748 26.03 34.12 3.93
CA THR A 748 26.03 33.44 5.23
C THR A 748 24.86 33.87 6.11
N MET A 749 24.22 32.90 6.76
CA MET A 749 23.31 33.12 7.88
C MET A 749 23.91 32.50 9.14
N VAL A 750 24.05 33.30 10.19
CA VAL A 750 24.29 32.81 11.54
C VAL A 750 22.94 32.64 12.21
N LEU A 751 22.68 31.47 12.77
CA LEU A 751 21.46 31.14 13.49
C LEU A 751 21.83 30.78 14.92
N SER A 752 21.25 31.45 15.91
CA SER A 752 21.55 31.20 17.33
C SER A 752 20.29 31.00 18.14
N GLY A 753 20.29 30.00 19.02
CA GLY A 753 19.35 29.92 20.13
C GLY A 753 19.49 31.12 21.03
N GLU A 754 18.39 31.82 21.31
CA GLU A 754 18.38 32.99 22.19
C GLU A 754 18.92 32.68 23.60
N LEU A 755 18.70 31.44 24.07
CA LEU A 755 19.07 30.96 25.39
C LEU A 755 20.26 30.00 25.37
N ASP A 756 21.05 29.98 24.30
CA ASP A 756 22.26 29.16 24.25
C ASP A 756 23.27 29.64 25.32
N ILE A 757 23.54 28.77 26.30
CA ILE A 757 24.53 29.02 27.36
C ILE A 757 25.87 28.32 27.09
N LEU A 758 25.91 27.41 26.10
CA LEU A 758 27.12 26.68 25.73
C LEU A 758 27.93 27.50 24.73
N ILE A 759 27.35 27.87 23.59
CA ILE A 759 27.94 28.82 22.65
C ILE A 759 27.07 30.07 22.66
N THR A 760 27.46 31.03 23.50
CA THR A 760 26.57 32.13 23.82
C THR A 760 26.28 32.98 22.58
N PRO A 761 25.09 33.62 22.49
CA PRO A 761 24.79 34.48 21.36
C PRO A 761 25.86 35.56 21.09
N PRO A 762 26.49 36.21 22.09
CA PRO A 762 27.62 37.11 21.83
C PRO A 762 28.81 36.46 21.10
N GLU A 763 29.11 35.18 21.36
CA GLU A 763 30.15 34.42 20.66
C GLU A 763 29.76 34.18 19.18
N SER A 764 28.50 33.81 18.93
CA SER A 764 27.94 33.68 17.57
C SER A 764 27.89 35.03 16.83
N GLY A 765 27.53 36.10 17.54
CA GLY A 765 27.45 37.46 17.01
C GLY A 765 28.81 38.00 16.58
N ALA A 766 29.84 37.80 17.41
CA ALA A 766 31.21 38.19 17.05
C ALA A 766 31.72 37.47 15.78
N MET A 767 31.32 36.21 15.59
CA MET A 767 31.58 35.49 14.34
C MET A 767 30.79 36.08 13.17
N CYS A 768 29.50 36.39 13.37
CA CYS A 768 28.67 37.04 12.35
C CYS A 768 29.27 38.37 11.87
N ASP A 769 29.72 39.22 12.79
CA ASP A 769 30.36 40.51 12.50
C ASP A 769 31.65 40.37 11.68
N GLY A 770 32.37 39.26 11.88
CA GLY A 770 33.59 38.95 11.14
C GLY A 770 33.35 38.50 9.69
N ILE A 771 32.15 38.04 9.34
CA ILE A 771 31.81 37.53 8.01
C ILE A 771 31.11 38.63 7.21
N LYS A 772 31.72 39.03 6.09
CA LYS A 772 31.20 40.13 5.27
C LYS A 772 29.79 39.83 4.74
N GLY A 773 28.81 40.61 5.18
CA GLY A 773 27.42 40.52 4.71
C GLY A 773 26.64 39.33 5.30
N ALA A 774 27.12 38.72 6.38
CA ALA A 774 26.35 37.72 7.10
C ALA A 774 25.11 38.33 7.77
N GLY A 775 24.00 37.61 7.75
CA GLY A 775 22.81 37.93 8.53
C GLY A 775 22.75 37.10 9.80
N TRP A 776 22.25 37.68 10.89
CA TRP A 776 22.06 36.98 12.15
C TRP A 776 20.57 36.78 12.46
N LEU A 777 20.18 35.54 12.74
CA LEU A 777 18.82 35.15 13.11
C LEU A 777 18.82 34.50 14.49
N PHE A 778 17.92 34.98 15.35
CA PHE A 778 17.69 34.40 16.67
C PHE A 778 16.49 33.45 16.65
N ALA A 779 16.63 32.28 17.28
CA ALA A 779 15.55 31.35 17.55
C ALA A 779 15.00 31.60 18.97
N PRO A 780 13.78 32.18 19.10
CA PRO A 780 13.26 32.63 20.38
C PRO A 780 13.07 31.49 21.38
N GLY A 781 13.68 31.60 22.54
CA GLY A 781 13.61 30.61 23.62
C GLY A 781 14.27 29.26 23.35
N ALA A 782 15.07 29.11 22.28
CA ALA A 782 15.85 27.89 22.02
C ALA A 782 17.24 27.95 22.65
N GLY A 783 17.81 26.79 22.98
CA GLY A 783 19.16 26.62 23.51
C GLY A 783 20.15 26.28 22.39
N HIS A 784 21.15 25.44 22.70
CA HIS A 784 22.27 25.14 21.80
C HIS A 784 21.92 24.26 20.60
N THR A 785 20.69 23.75 20.49
CA THR A 785 20.31 22.79 19.45
C THR A 785 19.00 23.19 18.79
N VAL A 786 18.97 24.33 18.09
CA VAL A 786 17.72 24.85 17.48
C VAL A 786 17.06 23.82 16.56
N HIS A 787 17.82 23.08 15.76
CA HIS A 787 17.29 22.02 14.88
C HIS A 787 16.62 20.86 15.64
N LEU A 788 16.95 20.63 16.92
CA LEU A 788 16.30 19.64 17.78
C LEU A 788 15.13 20.25 18.56
N GLU A 789 15.30 21.46 19.10
CA GLU A 789 14.32 22.10 19.97
C GLU A 789 13.16 22.72 19.20
N MET A 790 13.44 23.28 18.01
CA MET A 790 12.50 24.00 17.15
C MET A 790 12.68 23.60 15.67
N PRO A 791 12.47 22.32 15.31
CA PRO A 791 12.77 21.79 13.98
C PRO A 791 12.02 22.50 12.85
N GLU A 792 10.76 22.89 13.06
CA GLU A 792 9.97 23.61 12.05
C GLU A 792 10.49 25.03 11.82
N PHE A 793 10.90 25.73 12.89
CA PHE A 793 11.51 27.05 12.80
C PHE A 793 12.83 26.98 12.05
N PHE A 794 13.71 26.04 12.43
CA PHE A 794 14.98 25.82 11.77
C PHE A 794 14.79 25.51 10.28
N ALA A 795 13.96 24.52 9.95
CA ALA A 795 13.76 24.08 8.57
C ALA A 795 13.15 25.19 7.70
N GLY A 796 12.21 25.98 8.26
CA GLY A 796 11.63 27.15 7.59
C GLY A 796 12.67 28.24 7.33
N ALA A 797 13.40 28.66 8.35
CA ALA A 797 14.42 29.69 8.24
C ALA A 797 15.53 29.32 7.24
N VAL A 798 16.04 28.09 7.32
CA VAL A 798 17.05 27.56 6.39
C VAL A 798 16.49 27.50 4.98
N SER A 799 15.29 26.97 4.78
CA SER A 799 14.67 26.91 3.46
C SER A 799 14.50 28.30 2.84
N ASP A 800 13.99 29.27 3.61
CA ASP A 800 13.76 30.63 3.14
C ASP A 800 15.05 31.39 2.85
N PHE A 801 16.09 31.16 3.65
CA PHE A 801 17.40 31.74 3.40
C PHE A 801 18.04 31.15 2.14
N LEU A 802 18.05 29.82 1.99
CA LEU A 802 18.70 29.14 0.87
C LEU A 802 17.96 29.30 -0.46
N SER A 803 16.66 29.59 -0.44
CA SER A 803 15.85 29.79 -1.65
C SER A 803 15.97 31.18 -2.29
N ARG A 804 16.66 32.13 -1.65
CA ARG A 804 16.89 33.49 -2.20
C ARG A 804 18.06 33.46 -3.19
N GLU A 805 17.80 33.82 -4.45
CA GLU A 805 18.85 34.02 -5.47
C GLU A 805 19.75 35.22 -5.16
#